data_AF-A0A136I0S9-F1
#
_entry.id   AF-A0A136I0S9-F1
#
_cell.length_a   1.000
_cell.length_b   1.000
_cell.length_c   1.000
_cell.angle_alpha   90.00
_cell.angle_beta   90.00
_cell.angle_gamma   90.00
#
_symmetry.space_group_name_H-M   'P 1'
#
loop_
_entity.id
_entity.type
_entity.pdbx_description
1 polymer ?
#
loop_
_entity_poly.entity_id
_entity_poly.type
_entity_poly.pdbx_seq_one_letter_code
_entity_poly.pdbx_strand_id
1 'polypeptide(L)'
;SKQWLGRKTTDSNGYIKWEMRGLEKGDTFVLATDYFGTRDATIIITEAGEKNWQIGKYFVTVKNGSQTPVTALDNYNITLFRKDGEQSTRIKSMQTDDRGQLLFDINEDTANKSYLLRAVSPSDNKTRYEFSFTSFGPHIFTVGSTPITATLSHARTNALFADERVWIARWSETENKFKRFRSAKTNELGEVAFDVDEMDGETKYRLEARPLSNFTIFSPPFTQAEHFALKAGNVKVTLKDGSLNNLPTLGDYAVQIGLISIDTNRYKYYGSAITNSAGILELDLPTPPDGRQYVVRAKSPTNNAWRSSDIINTAGDYEFVVGNPAVNVTVRDANTNSMASGLWVTAQTQNSDGHWVNTVGRRTDDTGTAVFDLDGITHKREYRFKTRKYRGNVISEIISSPGNVDLEVGSLPVTLINNDTGSALANVRINAFAYENEKLSWRSSGTTNANGEVVFDVPELGIATYVLRAEQPLASVRRIYSPFIQEAGNFEFAVSANDNTALDNEAPVIFIHAPETDEIADEGFILSGNAQDNHQLASVKIQVWDYSNNIHEFAVTPSQNGAWSSFIPAQWLQAGEQIGIAATAYDRMGNWATANRFLHIVDDDNAPRIRILSHANNDIVSTSGFSIFGDVSDDIHVQSLSITVTDTNTGSLLFEEPVRFNSQSGQWAFFLNEEIIVNSDSLEMVLSAVDSSNNHSSTNLQLLTKVVQPSVQQLVKRATFGATPTLANEITQVGVNTWIEQQLAPEMIDDDELESMLSELPIESINDLRKRELMYQIYSKRQLQQVMAWFWENHFSTDFNRHRKVAYEERENSAFRTHALGKFSDLLEISAKSPAMLKYLDNVSSRAGRINENYAREVMELHTLGVNGGYTDDDIISLARILTGWHIAEGEFTFSANRHDNDNKLFLNEQVVAGGVEEGEATLARLSQHPSTAIFICGKLIQFWIGEGNYPTLQRSCAAGYISSEGDIPTLLRIIFHSNAFNIEDNIGSKIKTPLQVYTSAIRATQAEPDFNEALRILKAMGMQLFTYPAPDGFSDKGADWINVDAMVQRTKFALRFALKQDGGEVDLLTHLEAQGYTTATAIVEYLFNLLLDTQYTALQRQQALAILNERDAFDMQDNDAPIKLKRLLATLLAYPGFQYQ
;
A
#
# COMPACT_ATOMS: atom_id res chain seq x y z
N SER A 1 -34.57 81.90 -13.61
CA SER A 1 -35.40 80.97 -12.81
C SER A 1 -36.59 80.54 -13.65
N LYS A 2 -37.02 79.26 -13.60
CA LYS A 2 -38.17 78.77 -14.39
C LYS A 2 -39.47 79.04 -13.61
N GLN A 3 -40.48 79.65 -14.23
CA GLN A 3 -41.82 79.83 -13.67
C GLN A 3 -42.77 78.79 -14.27
N TRP A 4 -43.54 78.08 -13.44
CA TRP A 4 -44.54 77.13 -13.92
C TRP A 4 -45.78 77.87 -14.44
N LEU A 5 -46.28 77.50 -15.62
CA LEU A 5 -47.36 78.22 -16.30
C LEU A 5 -48.65 77.40 -16.48
N GLY A 6 -48.56 76.06 -16.55
CA GLY A 6 -49.72 75.22 -16.84
C GLY A 6 -49.39 73.75 -17.06
N ARG A 7 -50.43 72.91 -17.15
CA ARG A 7 -50.39 71.50 -17.61
C ARG A 7 -51.59 71.25 -18.53
N LYS A 8 -51.40 70.47 -19.60
CA LYS A 8 -52.47 69.96 -20.48
C LYS A 8 -52.18 68.50 -20.85
N THR A 9 -53.21 67.77 -21.24
CA THR A 9 -53.11 66.40 -21.76
C THR A 9 -53.20 66.42 -23.28
N THR A 10 -52.42 65.58 -23.94
CA THR A 10 -52.48 65.36 -25.39
C THR A 10 -53.81 64.74 -25.81
N ASP A 11 -54.24 65.02 -27.04
CA ASP A 11 -55.33 64.25 -27.67
C ASP A 11 -54.86 62.85 -28.11
N SER A 12 -55.77 62.08 -28.71
CA SER A 12 -55.50 60.71 -29.19
C SER A 12 -54.42 60.61 -30.26
N ASN A 13 -54.08 61.73 -30.91
CA ASN A 13 -53.04 61.81 -31.93
C ASN A 13 -51.72 62.37 -31.38
N GLY A 14 -51.65 62.65 -30.06
CA GLY A 14 -50.48 63.18 -29.40
C GLY A 14 -50.34 64.70 -29.46
N TYR A 15 -51.34 65.44 -29.95
CA TYR A 15 -51.23 66.90 -30.07
C TYR A 15 -51.68 67.64 -28.81
N ILE A 16 -51.02 68.76 -28.53
CA ILE A 16 -51.47 69.78 -27.59
C ILE A 16 -51.33 71.16 -28.20
N LYS A 17 -52.25 72.06 -27.85
CA LYS A 17 -52.17 73.48 -28.20
C LYS A 17 -52.04 74.33 -26.94
N TRP A 18 -51.03 75.20 -26.91
CA TRP A 18 -50.77 76.17 -25.85
C TRP A 18 -50.75 77.60 -26.39
N GLU A 19 -51.27 78.54 -25.61
CA GLU A 19 -51.09 79.97 -25.87
C GLU A 19 -50.03 80.50 -24.91
N MET A 20 -48.82 80.74 -25.43
CA MET A 20 -47.66 81.18 -24.63
C MET A 20 -47.48 82.69 -24.77
N ARG A 21 -48.10 83.47 -23.88
CA ARG A 21 -47.95 84.93 -23.87
C ARG A 21 -46.52 85.31 -23.44
N GLY A 22 -45.78 85.95 -24.34
CA GLY A 22 -44.36 86.32 -24.13
C GLY A 22 -43.42 85.77 -25.20
N LEU A 23 -43.85 84.74 -25.94
CA LEU A 23 -43.05 84.12 -27.01
C LEU A 23 -42.71 85.13 -28.13
N GLU A 24 -43.65 86.01 -28.47
CA GLU A 24 -43.45 87.11 -29.44
C GLU A 24 -42.50 88.22 -28.95
N LYS A 25 -42.21 88.25 -27.64
CA LYS A 25 -41.25 89.18 -27.02
C LYS A 25 -39.86 88.56 -26.82
N GLY A 26 -39.66 87.33 -27.28
CA GLY A 26 -38.41 86.59 -27.14
C GLY A 26 -38.29 85.79 -25.84
N ASP A 27 -39.38 85.59 -25.09
CA ASP A 27 -39.34 84.75 -23.88
C ASP A 27 -39.18 83.26 -24.25
N THR A 28 -38.38 82.55 -23.45
CA THR A 28 -38.10 81.12 -23.62
C THR A 28 -38.97 80.26 -22.70
N PHE A 29 -39.73 79.34 -23.28
CA PHE A 29 -40.59 78.41 -22.56
C PHE A 29 -39.96 77.01 -22.54
N VAL A 30 -40.30 76.20 -21.53
CA VAL A 30 -39.92 74.78 -21.48
C VAL A 30 -41.19 73.95 -21.33
N LEU A 31 -41.51 73.16 -22.34
CA LEU A 31 -42.53 72.13 -22.23
C LEU A 31 -41.92 70.88 -21.62
N ALA A 32 -42.71 70.17 -20.83
CA ALA A 32 -42.31 68.92 -20.20
C ALA A 32 -43.48 67.93 -20.28
N THR A 33 -43.21 66.70 -20.71
CA THR A 33 -44.22 65.64 -20.83
C THR A 33 -44.14 64.69 -19.63
N ASP A 34 -45.30 64.39 -19.05
CA ASP A 34 -45.45 63.24 -18.17
C ASP A 34 -45.83 62.03 -19.03
N TYR A 35 -45.01 60.98 -19.01
CA TYR A 35 -45.27 59.74 -19.73
C TYR A 35 -44.98 58.55 -18.79
N PHE A 36 -45.87 57.55 -18.78
CA PHE A 36 -45.84 56.45 -17.80
C PHE A 36 -45.68 56.88 -16.32
N GLY A 37 -46.28 58.01 -15.95
CA GLY A 37 -46.29 58.50 -14.57
C GLY A 37 -45.04 59.28 -14.16
N THR A 38 -44.07 59.50 -15.06
CA THR A 38 -42.84 60.26 -14.77
C THR A 38 -42.66 61.44 -15.75
N ARG A 39 -42.14 62.56 -15.24
CA ARG A 39 -41.91 63.80 -16.00
C ARG A 39 -40.54 63.78 -16.68
N ASP A 40 -40.47 63.33 -17.93
CA ASP A 40 -39.21 62.80 -18.47
C ASP A 40 -38.67 63.48 -19.73
N ALA A 41 -39.50 64.07 -20.59
CA ALA A 41 -39.02 64.74 -21.80
C ALA A 41 -39.29 66.24 -21.74
N THR A 42 -38.28 67.07 -22.03
CA THR A 42 -38.44 68.53 -22.11
C THR A 42 -38.01 69.08 -23.46
N ILE A 43 -38.74 70.07 -23.97
CA ILE A 43 -38.35 70.84 -25.15
C ILE A 43 -38.41 72.34 -24.82
N ILE A 44 -37.43 73.07 -25.32
CA ILE A 44 -37.37 74.53 -25.20
C ILE A 44 -38.11 75.14 -26.40
N ILE A 45 -39.07 76.02 -26.13
CA ILE A 45 -39.85 76.74 -27.13
C ILE A 45 -39.49 78.22 -27.08
N THR A 46 -38.96 78.75 -28.17
CA THR A 46 -38.57 80.16 -28.32
C THR A 46 -39.33 80.88 -29.42
N GLU A 47 -40.14 80.16 -30.20
CA GLU A 47 -40.92 80.71 -31.31
C GLU A 47 -42.24 79.93 -31.48
N ALA A 48 -43.26 80.60 -32.02
CA ALA A 48 -44.58 80.00 -32.23
C ALA A 48 -44.56 79.04 -33.42
N GLY A 49 -45.24 77.91 -33.30
CA GLY A 49 -45.36 76.93 -34.37
C GLY A 49 -45.66 75.53 -33.85
N GLU A 50 -45.88 74.62 -34.78
CA GLU A 50 -45.93 73.20 -34.47
C GLU A 50 -44.52 72.73 -34.05
N LYS A 51 -44.43 72.11 -32.88
CA LYS A 51 -43.18 71.62 -32.31
C LYS A 51 -43.33 70.14 -32.05
N ASN A 52 -42.50 69.36 -32.74
CA ASN A 52 -42.47 67.91 -32.64
C ASN A 52 -41.26 67.50 -31.81
N TRP A 53 -41.47 66.68 -30.78
CA TRP A 53 -40.39 66.00 -30.07
C TRP A 53 -40.78 64.56 -29.81
N GLN A 54 -39.78 63.67 -29.88
CA GLN A 54 -39.96 62.26 -29.58
C GLN A 54 -39.77 62.03 -28.09
N ILE A 55 -40.65 61.20 -27.53
CA ILE A 55 -40.53 60.66 -26.17
C ILE A 55 -40.12 59.19 -26.25
N GLY A 56 -39.41 58.68 -25.25
CA GLY A 56 -38.93 57.30 -25.18
C GLY A 56 -37.65 57.02 -25.98
N LYS A 57 -36.68 57.94 -25.98
CA LYS A 57 -35.39 57.78 -26.70
C LYS A 57 -34.55 56.60 -26.20
N TYR A 58 -34.71 56.24 -24.93
CA TYR A 58 -34.14 55.03 -24.37
C TYR A 58 -35.21 53.94 -24.35
N PHE A 59 -34.91 52.87 -25.08
CA PHE A 59 -35.73 51.68 -25.17
C PHE A 59 -34.93 50.52 -24.61
N VAL A 60 -35.37 49.93 -23.50
CA VAL A 60 -34.69 48.79 -22.89
C VAL A 60 -35.65 47.63 -22.78
N THR A 61 -35.31 46.53 -23.46
CA THR A 61 -35.98 45.26 -23.26
C THR A 61 -35.30 44.53 -22.12
N VAL A 62 -36.01 44.38 -21.01
CA VAL A 62 -35.55 43.62 -19.85
C VAL A 62 -35.93 42.16 -20.07
N LYS A 63 -34.93 41.28 -20.04
CA LYS A 63 -35.10 39.86 -20.30
C LYS A 63 -34.76 39.01 -19.08
N ASN A 64 -35.45 37.88 -18.91
CA ASN A 64 -35.25 36.92 -17.84
C ASN A 64 -34.09 35.97 -18.18
N GLY A 65 -32.90 36.26 -17.66
CA GLY A 65 -31.72 35.40 -17.81
C GLY A 65 -31.77 34.11 -16.98
N SER A 66 -32.76 33.94 -16.11
CA SER A 66 -33.01 32.67 -15.40
C SER A 66 -33.80 31.65 -16.21
N GLN A 67 -34.16 31.96 -17.46
CA GLN A 67 -34.88 31.06 -18.35
C GLN A 67 -34.11 30.82 -19.64
N THR A 68 -34.21 29.60 -20.17
CA THR A 68 -33.69 29.23 -21.49
C THR A 68 -34.83 28.65 -22.32
N PRO A 69 -35.28 29.32 -23.41
CA PRO A 69 -34.77 30.57 -23.97
C PRO A 69 -35.13 31.80 -23.12
N VAL A 70 -34.28 32.83 -23.17
CA VAL A 70 -34.45 34.07 -22.41
C VAL A 70 -35.72 34.81 -22.88
N THR A 71 -36.70 34.98 -22.00
CA THR A 71 -38.00 35.65 -22.25
C THR A 71 -37.98 37.10 -21.75
N ALA A 72 -39.03 37.90 -22.01
CA ALA A 72 -39.15 39.25 -21.47
C ALA A 72 -39.73 39.26 -20.04
N LEU A 73 -39.27 40.16 -19.16
CA LEU A 73 -39.77 40.30 -17.78
C LEU A 73 -40.82 41.40 -17.68
N ASP A 74 -42.09 41.04 -17.52
CA ASP A 74 -43.21 41.98 -17.41
C ASP A 74 -43.40 42.54 -15.99
N ASN A 75 -43.94 43.77 -15.88
CA ASN A 75 -44.23 44.45 -14.61
C ASN A 75 -43.05 44.49 -13.62
N TYR A 76 -41.83 44.50 -14.14
CA TYR A 76 -40.61 44.25 -13.38
C TYR A 76 -39.96 45.56 -12.96
N ASN A 77 -39.66 45.68 -11.66
CA ASN A 77 -39.08 46.88 -11.08
C ASN A 77 -37.61 47.06 -11.47
N ILE A 78 -37.29 48.19 -12.11
CA ILE A 78 -35.94 48.59 -12.50
C ILE A 78 -35.63 49.98 -11.95
N THR A 79 -34.41 50.21 -11.49
CA THR A 79 -33.97 51.52 -11.00
C THR A 79 -32.84 52.08 -11.85
N LEU A 80 -32.97 53.30 -12.33
CA LEU A 80 -32.00 54.03 -13.16
C LEU A 80 -31.10 54.92 -12.30
N PHE A 81 -29.81 54.91 -12.62
CA PHE A 81 -28.74 55.68 -11.98
C PHE A 81 -27.89 56.41 -13.04
N ARG A 82 -27.33 57.58 -12.68
CA ARG A 82 -26.26 58.25 -13.43
C ARG A 82 -24.90 57.78 -12.90
N LYS A 83 -23.95 57.47 -13.78
CA LYS A 83 -22.60 57.03 -13.40
C LYS A 83 -21.62 58.19 -13.52
N ASP A 84 -21.06 58.61 -12.39
CA ASP A 84 -20.10 59.72 -12.26
C ASP A 84 -18.76 59.13 -11.75
N GLY A 85 -18.03 58.41 -12.62
CA GLY A 85 -16.85 57.62 -12.22
C GLY A 85 -17.24 56.31 -11.52
N GLU A 86 -16.70 56.07 -10.31
CA GLU A 86 -17.07 54.91 -9.46
C GLU A 86 -18.35 55.11 -8.65
N GLN A 87 -18.85 56.35 -8.53
CA GLN A 87 -20.09 56.62 -7.82
C GLN A 87 -21.30 56.64 -8.77
N SER A 88 -22.44 56.18 -8.27
CA SER A 88 -23.70 56.23 -9.00
C SER A 88 -24.78 56.96 -8.20
N THR A 89 -25.45 57.91 -8.85
CA THR A 89 -26.54 58.68 -8.24
C THR A 89 -27.87 58.16 -8.77
N ARG A 90 -28.79 57.74 -7.88
CA ARG A 90 -30.12 57.26 -8.29
C ARG A 90 -30.89 58.39 -8.97
N ILE A 91 -31.42 58.12 -10.15
CA ILE A 91 -32.30 59.04 -10.89
C ILE A 91 -33.77 58.72 -10.57
N LYS A 92 -34.24 57.50 -10.87
CA LYS A 92 -35.64 57.09 -10.69
C LYS A 92 -35.82 55.57 -10.69
N SER A 93 -36.98 55.08 -10.27
CA SER A 93 -37.40 53.69 -10.48
C SER A 93 -38.57 53.63 -11.46
N MET A 94 -38.63 52.56 -12.24
CA MET A 94 -39.58 52.31 -13.33
C MET A 94 -40.03 50.85 -13.27
N GLN A 95 -41.14 50.53 -13.93
CA GLN A 95 -41.61 49.16 -14.15
C GLN A 95 -41.67 48.88 -15.65
N THR A 96 -41.24 47.69 -16.05
CA THR A 96 -41.43 47.23 -17.42
C THR A 96 -42.92 47.05 -17.72
N ASP A 97 -43.31 47.22 -18.99
CA ASP A 97 -44.66 46.90 -19.46
C ASP A 97 -44.90 45.38 -19.61
N ASP A 98 -46.05 45.01 -20.17
CA ASP A 98 -46.46 43.62 -20.45
C ASP A 98 -45.56 42.89 -21.47
N ARG A 99 -44.63 43.60 -22.12
CA ARG A 99 -43.65 43.06 -23.08
C ARG A 99 -42.23 43.11 -22.54
N GLY A 100 -42.06 43.45 -21.26
CA GLY A 100 -40.76 43.62 -20.62
C GLY A 100 -39.98 44.84 -21.10
N GLN A 101 -40.65 45.86 -21.64
CA GLN A 101 -40.03 47.03 -22.23
C GLN A 101 -40.08 48.22 -21.27
N LEU A 102 -39.01 49.01 -21.28
CA LEU A 102 -38.91 50.31 -20.62
C LEU A 102 -38.67 51.37 -21.68
N LEU A 103 -39.58 52.34 -21.74
CA LEU A 103 -39.40 53.56 -22.52
C LEU A 103 -39.24 54.73 -21.58
N PHE A 104 -38.11 55.43 -21.67
CA PHE A 104 -37.85 56.59 -20.84
C PHE A 104 -36.95 57.60 -21.55
N ASP A 105 -36.97 58.83 -21.06
CA ASP A 105 -36.04 59.90 -21.45
C ASP A 105 -35.23 60.35 -20.25
N ILE A 106 -34.08 60.96 -20.54
CA ILE A 106 -33.20 61.58 -19.55
C ILE A 106 -33.02 63.05 -19.94
N ASN A 107 -33.44 63.97 -19.07
CA ASN A 107 -33.43 65.42 -19.29
C ASN A 107 -32.05 66.03 -18.99
N GLU A 108 -30.97 65.51 -19.57
CA GLU A 108 -29.63 66.09 -19.49
C GLU A 108 -28.97 66.10 -20.88
N ASP A 109 -28.02 67.00 -21.12
CA ASP A 109 -27.22 66.98 -22.37
C ASP A 109 -26.45 65.66 -22.44
N THR A 110 -26.81 64.82 -23.42
CA THR A 110 -26.46 63.40 -23.46
C THR A 110 -25.10 63.12 -24.12
N ALA A 111 -24.42 64.14 -24.63
CA ALA A 111 -23.08 63.97 -25.19
C ALA A 111 -22.10 63.55 -24.06
N ASN A 112 -21.60 62.31 -24.11
CA ASN A 112 -20.57 61.71 -23.25
C ASN A 112 -20.94 61.32 -21.79
N LYS A 113 -22.20 61.01 -21.45
CA LYS A 113 -22.57 60.47 -20.12
C LYS A 113 -22.91 58.98 -20.12
N SER A 114 -22.60 58.27 -19.04
CA SER A 114 -22.94 56.85 -18.83
C SER A 114 -24.02 56.69 -17.75
N TYR A 115 -24.97 55.80 -18.00
CA TYR A 115 -26.09 55.48 -17.11
C TYR A 115 -26.10 54.00 -16.75
N LEU A 116 -26.73 53.66 -15.63
CA LEU A 116 -26.78 52.32 -15.07
C LEU A 116 -28.22 51.95 -14.65
N LEU A 117 -28.71 50.79 -15.08
CA LEU A 117 -29.93 50.18 -14.57
C LEU A 117 -29.60 49.15 -13.49
N ARG A 118 -30.44 49.06 -12.45
CA ARG A 118 -30.39 48.04 -11.39
C ARG A 118 -31.71 47.30 -11.29
N ALA A 119 -31.64 45.99 -11.08
CA ALA A 119 -32.80 45.10 -10.96
C ALA A 119 -32.66 44.10 -9.81
N VAL A 120 -33.81 43.63 -9.31
CA VAL A 120 -33.86 42.44 -8.44
C VAL A 120 -33.63 41.17 -9.25
N SER A 121 -33.31 40.06 -8.59
CA SER A 121 -33.22 38.74 -9.20
C SER A 121 -34.64 38.20 -9.48
N PRO A 122 -34.91 37.56 -10.62
CA PRO A 122 -36.22 36.95 -10.89
C PRO A 122 -36.47 35.68 -10.06
N SER A 123 -35.42 35.02 -9.59
CA SER A 123 -35.51 33.76 -8.86
C SER A 123 -35.52 33.94 -7.33
N ASP A 124 -34.86 34.98 -6.79
CA ASP A 124 -34.82 35.22 -5.34
C ASP A 124 -35.17 36.65 -4.88
N ASN A 125 -35.57 37.52 -5.80
CA ASN A 125 -36.05 38.89 -5.53
C ASN A 125 -35.06 39.83 -4.82
N LYS A 126 -33.74 39.54 -4.84
CA LYS A 126 -32.70 40.43 -4.27
C LYS A 126 -32.07 41.33 -5.33
N THR A 127 -31.86 42.61 -5.02
CA THR A 127 -31.22 43.61 -5.92
C THR A 127 -29.76 43.24 -6.18
N ARG A 128 -29.39 42.99 -7.43
CA ARG A 128 -28.01 42.60 -7.79
C ARG A 128 -27.61 42.77 -9.26
N TYR A 129 -28.57 42.79 -10.18
CA TYR A 129 -28.26 42.90 -11.62
C TYR A 129 -28.07 44.35 -12.01
N GLU A 130 -27.02 44.63 -12.77
CA GLU A 130 -26.62 45.96 -13.21
C GLU A 130 -26.38 45.98 -14.73
N PHE A 131 -26.86 47.03 -15.43
CA PHE A 131 -26.60 47.21 -16.87
C PHE A 131 -26.27 48.66 -17.20
N SER A 132 -25.07 48.88 -17.76
CA SER A 132 -24.60 50.22 -18.12
C SER A 132 -24.83 50.52 -19.61
N PHE A 133 -25.24 51.75 -19.95
CA PHE A 133 -25.45 52.19 -21.33
C PHE A 133 -25.11 53.68 -21.52
N THR A 134 -24.75 54.08 -22.74
CA THR A 134 -24.31 55.45 -23.08
C THR A 134 -25.00 56.03 -24.33
N SER A 135 -25.63 55.21 -25.17
CA SER A 135 -26.28 55.62 -26.43
C SER A 135 -27.80 55.51 -26.40
N PHE A 136 -28.47 56.25 -27.29
CA PHE A 136 -29.90 56.09 -27.56
C PHE A 136 -30.18 54.78 -28.32
N GLY A 137 -31.46 54.40 -28.37
CA GLY A 137 -31.92 53.24 -29.12
C GLY A 137 -32.14 52.00 -28.26
N PRO A 138 -32.34 50.83 -28.91
CA PRO A 138 -32.72 49.62 -28.22
C PRO A 138 -31.53 48.98 -27.48
N HIS A 139 -31.72 48.72 -26.18
CA HIS A 139 -30.82 47.95 -25.34
C HIS A 139 -31.51 46.70 -24.82
N ILE A 140 -30.71 45.69 -24.49
CA ILE A 140 -31.19 44.46 -23.84
C ILE A 140 -30.54 44.38 -22.47
N PHE A 141 -31.36 44.42 -21.42
CA PHE A 141 -30.93 44.20 -20.04
C PHE A 141 -31.36 42.80 -19.60
N THR A 142 -30.42 41.86 -19.58
CA THR A 142 -30.69 40.51 -19.06
C THR A 142 -30.55 40.52 -17.54
N VAL A 143 -31.61 40.12 -16.84
CA VAL A 143 -31.73 40.10 -15.39
C VAL A 143 -31.98 38.66 -14.95
N GLY A 144 -31.22 38.17 -13.97
CA GLY A 144 -31.20 36.76 -13.58
C GLY A 144 -30.11 35.98 -14.30
N SER A 145 -29.61 34.94 -13.65
CA SER A 145 -28.74 33.92 -14.23
C SER A 145 -29.44 32.56 -14.21
N THR A 146 -28.93 31.58 -14.97
CA THR A 146 -29.35 30.19 -14.84
C THR A 146 -29.21 29.78 -13.37
N PRO A 147 -30.29 29.43 -12.67
CA PRO A 147 -30.22 29.20 -11.24
C PRO A 147 -29.45 27.91 -10.95
N ILE A 148 -28.63 27.96 -9.90
CA ILE A 148 -28.11 26.73 -9.28
C ILE A 148 -29.29 26.11 -8.55
N THR A 149 -29.69 24.91 -8.95
CA THR A 149 -30.81 24.21 -8.31
C THR A 149 -30.31 23.01 -7.54
N ALA A 150 -31.04 22.61 -6.52
CA ALA A 150 -30.78 21.34 -5.85
C ALA A 150 -32.06 20.67 -5.40
N THR A 151 -32.11 19.36 -5.50
CA THR A 151 -33.13 18.53 -4.86
C THR A 151 -32.51 17.84 -3.66
N LEU A 152 -33.15 17.99 -2.50
CA LEU A 152 -32.79 17.36 -1.25
C LEU A 152 -33.69 16.15 -1.02
N SER A 153 -33.11 14.95 -1.04
CA SER A 153 -33.84 13.70 -0.85
C SER A 153 -33.11 12.72 0.06
N HIS A 154 -33.83 11.75 0.59
CA HIS A 154 -33.29 10.71 1.43
C HIS A 154 -32.51 9.69 0.59
N ALA A 155 -31.25 9.44 0.92
CA ALA A 155 -30.29 8.69 0.13
C ALA A 155 -30.75 7.26 -0.17
N ARG A 156 -31.50 6.64 0.76
CA ARG A 156 -31.97 5.25 0.65
C ARG A 156 -33.40 5.11 0.13
N THR A 157 -34.26 6.07 0.41
CA THR A 157 -35.71 5.96 0.12
C THR A 157 -36.15 6.90 -0.99
N ASN A 158 -35.29 7.85 -1.38
CA ASN A 158 -35.58 8.98 -2.26
C ASN A 158 -36.72 9.89 -1.78
N ALA A 159 -37.14 9.78 -0.51
CA ALA A 159 -38.14 10.68 0.08
C ALA A 159 -37.64 12.13 0.07
N LEU A 160 -38.48 13.08 -0.32
CA LEU A 160 -38.09 14.49 -0.50
C LEU A 160 -38.16 15.25 0.84
N PHE A 161 -37.20 16.14 1.08
CA PHE A 161 -37.12 16.93 2.31
C PHE A 161 -37.65 18.35 2.10
N ALA A 162 -38.85 18.64 2.60
CA ALA A 162 -39.48 19.96 2.53
C ALA A 162 -39.11 20.87 3.70
N ASP A 163 -39.12 22.20 3.48
CA ASP A 163 -38.81 23.25 4.47
C ASP A 163 -37.40 23.16 5.10
N GLU A 164 -36.47 22.47 4.44
CA GLU A 164 -35.11 22.25 4.90
C GLU A 164 -34.16 23.32 4.37
N ARG A 165 -33.24 23.79 5.23
CA ARG A 165 -32.34 24.89 4.87
C ARG A 165 -31.11 24.39 4.12
N VAL A 166 -30.89 24.95 2.93
CA VAL A 166 -29.69 24.74 2.11
C VAL A 166 -28.90 26.04 2.03
N TRP A 167 -27.58 25.95 2.18
CA TRP A 167 -26.63 27.05 2.02
C TRP A 167 -25.85 26.88 0.73
N ILE A 168 -25.53 27.98 0.06
CA ILE A 168 -24.46 28.05 -0.94
C ILE A 168 -23.25 28.74 -0.30
N ALA A 169 -22.08 28.14 -0.42
CA ALA A 169 -20.81 28.64 0.08
C ALA A 169 -19.87 28.95 -1.09
N ARG A 170 -19.10 30.03 -0.98
CA ARG A 170 -18.10 30.47 -1.98
C ARG A 170 -16.70 30.23 -1.46
N TRP A 171 -15.79 29.78 -2.32
CA TRP A 171 -14.37 29.64 -2.00
C TRP A 171 -13.73 31.01 -1.76
N SER A 172 -12.91 31.10 -0.71
CA SER A 172 -12.14 32.29 -0.35
C SER A 172 -10.66 31.96 -0.43
N GLU A 173 -9.95 32.45 -1.45
CA GLU A 173 -8.52 32.18 -1.62
C GLU A 173 -7.69 32.68 -0.44
N THR A 174 -8.05 33.84 0.11
CA THR A 174 -7.38 34.43 1.28
C THR A 174 -7.49 33.62 2.57
N GLU A 175 -8.58 32.86 2.75
CA GLU A 175 -8.84 32.09 3.97
C GLU A 175 -8.70 30.57 3.74
N ASN A 176 -8.39 30.15 2.51
CA ASN A 176 -8.28 28.77 2.09
C ASN A 176 -9.46 27.88 2.54
N LYS A 177 -10.70 28.41 2.48
CA LYS A 177 -11.92 27.68 2.87
C LYS A 177 -13.18 28.20 2.17
N PHE A 178 -14.22 27.36 2.16
CA PHE A 178 -15.57 27.77 1.78
C PHE A 178 -16.22 28.63 2.87
N LYS A 179 -16.75 29.79 2.50
CA LYS A 179 -17.54 30.64 3.38
C LYS A 179 -18.98 30.64 2.92
N ARG A 180 -19.92 30.37 3.84
CA ARG A 180 -21.35 30.47 3.56
C ARG A 180 -21.66 31.86 2.99
N PHE A 181 -22.21 31.85 1.79
CA PHE A 181 -22.46 33.03 0.99
C PHE A 181 -23.94 33.41 1.04
N ARG A 182 -24.85 32.44 0.79
CA ARG A 182 -26.31 32.62 0.86
C ARG A 182 -27.00 31.34 1.36
N SER A 183 -28.28 31.43 1.72
CA SER A 183 -29.14 30.28 2.00
C SER A 183 -30.57 30.49 1.54
N ALA A 184 -31.27 29.37 1.31
CA ALA A 184 -32.68 29.27 0.99
C ALA A 184 -33.24 27.98 1.59
N LYS A 185 -34.57 27.83 1.63
CA LYS A 185 -35.24 26.62 2.11
C LYS A 185 -35.83 25.82 0.94
N THR A 186 -35.89 24.51 1.07
CA THR A 186 -36.52 23.63 0.08
C THR A 186 -38.05 23.76 0.09
N ASN A 187 -38.67 23.61 -1.07
CA ASN A 187 -40.13 23.54 -1.23
C ASN A 187 -40.67 22.12 -0.88
N GLU A 188 -41.98 21.88 -1.06
CA GLU A 188 -42.60 20.57 -0.82
C GLU A 188 -42.04 19.43 -1.69
N LEU A 189 -41.39 19.77 -2.80
CA LEU A 189 -40.70 18.83 -3.70
C LEU A 189 -39.22 18.63 -3.32
N GLY A 190 -38.77 19.18 -2.19
CA GLY A 190 -37.37 19.13 -1.77
C GLY A 190 -36.44 19.99 -2.61
N GLU A 191 -36.97 20.90 -3.43
CA GLU A 191 -36.18 21.69 -4.38
C GLU A 191 -35.83 23.07 -3.81
N VAL A 192 -34.64 23.55 -4.12
CA VAL A 192 -34.17 24.91 -3.81
C VAL A 192 -33.43 25.48 -5.02
N ALA A 193 -33.48 26.81 -5.19
CA ALA A 193 -32.78 27.52 -6.26
C ALA A 193 -31.99 28.70 -5.71
N PHE A 194 -30.81 28.96 -6.28
CA PHE A 194 -29.95 30.10 -5.97
C PHE A 194 -29.62 30.87 -7.23
N ASP A 195 -29.82 32.19 -7.22
CA ASP A 195 -29.32 33.09 -8.25
C ASP A 195 -27.93 33.62 -7.88
N VAL A 196 -26.95 33.41 -8.77
CA VAL A 196 -25.58 33.89 -8.60
C VAL A 196 -25.18 34.67 -9.85
N ASP A 197 -25.16 35.99 -9.69
CA ASP A 197 -24.98 37.02 -10.72
C ASP A 197 -23.60 37.06 -11.38
N GLU A 198 -22.58 36.48 -10.74
CA GLU A 198 -21.17 36.56 -11.14
C GLU A 198 -20.52 35.16 -11.19
N MET A 199 -21.19 34.16 -11.78
CA MET A 199 -20.49 32.91 -12.10
C MET A 199 -19.57 33.15 -13.30
N ASP A 200 -18.33 33.52 -13.00
CA ASP A 200 -17.22 33.74 -13.95
C ASP A 200 -16.69 32.44 -14.59
N GLY A 201 -17.08 31.28 -14.07
CA GLY A 201 -16.59 29.96 -14.50
C GLY A 201 -15.31 29.50 -13.79
N GLU A 202 -14.71 30.34 -12.94
CA GLU A 202 -13.45 30.09 -12.23
C GLU A 202 -13.66 29.95 -10.71
N THR A 203 -14.51 30.79 -10.13
CA THR A 203 -14.80 30.80 -8.69
C THR A 203 -15.54 29.53 -8.26
N LYS A 204 -14.98 28.80 -7.29
CA LYS A 204 -15.58 27.57 -6.75
C LYS A 204 -16.70 27.86 -5.74
N TYR A 205 -17.83 27.20 -5.92
CA TYR A 205 -18.99 27.21 -5.04
C TYR A 205 -19.31 25.81 -4.52
N ARG A 206 -20.11 25.70 -3.45
CA ARG A 206 -20.57 24.42 -2.88
C ARG A 206 -21.91 24.59 -2.16
N LEU A 207 -22.78 23.59 -2.21
CA LEU A 207 -24.02 23.57 -1.42
C LEU A 207 -23.83 22.84 -0.09
N GLU A 208 -24.55 23.25 0.96
CA GLU A 208 -24.52 22.63 2.31
C GLU A 208 -25.93 22.49 2.92
N ALA A 209 -26.31 21.31 3.43
CA ALA A 209 -27.63 21.04 4.04
C ALA A 209 -27.55 20.09 5.25
N ARG A 210 -28.58 20.01 6.11
CA ARG A 210 -28.59 19.14 7.32
C ARG A 210 -30.02 18.68 7.71
N PRO A 211 -30.63 17.72 6.99
CA PRO A 211 -32.06 17.41 7.13
C PRO A 211 -32.43 16.28 8.12
N LEU A 212 -31.51 15.35 8.44
CA LEU A 212 -31.80 14.22 9.35
C LEU A 212 -31.04 14.35 10.66
N SER A 213 -29.71 14.49 10.55
CA SER A 213 -28.78 14.25 11.66
C SER A 213 -28.04 15.53 12.10
N ASN A 214 -27.12 15.38 13.05
CA ASN A 214 -26.27 16.49 13.48
C ASN A 214 -25.14 16.85 12.46
N PHE A 215 -25.18 16.33 11.24
CA PHE A 215 -24.10 16.44 10.26
C PHE A 215 -24.54 17.16 8.98
N THR A 216 -23.63 17.95 8.42
CA THR A 216 -23.89 18.74 7.21
C THR A 216 -23.46 17.95 5.99
N ILE A 217 -24.35 17.75 5.03
CA ILE A 217 -24.04 17.22 3.69
C ILE A 217 -23.56 18.34 2.78
N PHE A 218 -22.69 18.01 1.83
CA PHE A 218 -22.10 18.97 0.90
C PHE A 218 -22.23 18.50 -0.56
N SER A 219 -22.41 19.41 -1.52
CA SER A 219 -22.17 19.10 -2.93
C SER A 219 -20.66 19.01 -3.22
N PRO A 220 -20.24 18.45 -4.36
CA PRO A 220 -18.91 18.74 -4.90
C PRO A 220 -18.72 20.25 -5.13
N PRO A 221 -17.47 20.76 -5.09
CA PRO A 221 -17.18 22.10 -5.59
C PRO A 221 -17.52 22.24 -7.07
N PHE A 222 -18.14 23.35 -7.46
CA PHE A 222 -18.55 23.61 -8.84
C PHE A 222 -18.29 25.07 -9.23
N THR A 223 -18.17 25.34 -10.53
CA THR A 223 -17.93 26.70 -11.06
C THR A 223 -18.97 27.14 -12.11
N GLN A 224 -19.93 26.26 -12.45
CA GLN A 224 -21.04 26.54 -13.38
C GLN A 224 -22.38 26.23 -12.73
N ALA A 225 -23.44 26.91 -13.18
CA ALA A 225 -24.79 26.66 -12.68
C ALA A 225 -25.31 25.31 -13.18
N GLU A 226 -25.63 24.42 -12.25
CA GLU A 226 -26.17 23.09 -12.55
C GLU A 226 -27.20 22.67 -11.49
N HIS A 227 -27.76 21.48 -11.69
CA HIS A 227 -28.66 20.85 -10.73
C HIS A 227 -27.90 19.86 -9.85
N PHE A 228 -28.05 19.96 -8.52
CA PHE A 228 -27.44 19.06 -7.55
C PHE A 228 -28.47 18.17 -6.85
N ALA A 229 -28.28 16.85 -6.92
CA ALA A 229 -29.01 15.92 -6.07
C ALA A 229 -28.29 15.76 -4.73
N LEU A 230 -28.74 16.49 -3.71
CA LEU A 230 -28.27 16.33 -2.33
C LEU A 230 -28.99 15.16 -1.67
N LYS A 231 -28.23 14.14 -1.25
CA LYS A 231 -28.78 12.93 -0.62
C LYS A 231 -28.39 12.85 0.86
N ALA A 232 -29.37 12.72 1.74
CA ALA A 232 -29.18 12.59 3.19
C ALA A 232 -29.60 11.21 3.71
N GLY A 233 -28.91 10.67 4.71
CA GLY A 233 -29.17 9.37 5.33
C GLY A 233 -28.38 8.27 4.64
N ASN A 234 -27.11 8.52 4.33
CA ASN A 234 -26.25 7.56 3.65
C ASN A 234 -25.83 6.38 4.53
N VAL A 235 -25.93 6.50 5.87
CA VAL A 235 -25.60 5.44 6.83
C VAL A 235 -26.81 5.11 7.70
N LYS A 236 -27.12 3.83 7.86
CA LYS A 236 -28.12 3.32 8.83
C LYS A 236 -27.37 2.54 9.88
N VAL A 237 -27.62 2.79 11.15
CA VAL A 237 -27.11 1.93 12.23
C VAL A 237 -28.28 1.39 13.03
N THR A 238 -28.45 0.07 13.04
CA THR A 238 -29.44 -0.60 13.88
C THR A 238 -28.78 -1.03 15.17
N LEU A 239 -29.22 -0.46 16.30
CA LEU A 239 -28.70 -0.84 17.61
C LEU A 239 -29.47 -2.03 18.17
N LYS A 240 -28.75 -3.03 18.67
CA LYS A 240 -29.29 -4.25 19.28
C LYS A 240 -28.75 -4.44 20.69
N ASP A 241 -29.55 -5.02 21.58
CA ASP A 241 -29.18 -5.34 22.95
C ASP A 241 -28.40 -6.65 23.01
N GLY A 242 -27.09 -6.55 23.22
CA GLY A 242 -26.22 -7.71 23.32
C GLY A 242 -26.29 -8.45 24.65
N SER A 243 -27.02 -7.93 25.65
CA SER A 243 -27.21 -8.62 26.93
C SER A 243 -28.13 -9.84 26.84
N LEU A 244 -28.90 -9.93 25.75
CA LEU A 244 -29.89 -10.96 25.50
C LEU A 244 -29.55 -11.76 24.22
N ASN A 245 -29.71 -13.08 24.27
CA ASN A 245 -29.37 -13.97 23.15
C ASN A 245 -30.20 -13.73 21.87
N ASN A 246 -31.36 -13.08 21.97
CA ASN A 246 -32.23 -12.76 20.82
C ASN A 246 -31.95 -11.37 20.21
N LEU A 247 -31.01 -10.60 20.75
CA LEU A 247 -30.54 -9.31 20.22
C LEU A 247 -31.67 -8.32 19.84
N PRO A 248 -32.62 -7.99 20.74
CA PRO A 248 -33.72 -7.06 20.42
C PRO A 248 -33.19 -5.65 20.14
N THR A 249 -33.92 -4.83 19.39
CA THR A 249 -33.46 -3.46 19.05
C THR A 249 -33.53 -2.50 20.25
N LEU A 250 -32.57 -1.58 20.34
CA LEU A 250 -32.47 -0.56 21.40
C LEU A 250 -33.05 0.78 20.94
N GLY A 251 -34.36 0.96 21.16
CA GLY A 251 -35.07 2.20 20.86
C GLY A 251 -34.83 3.32 21.89
N ASP A 252 -34.94 4.57 21.44
CA ASP A 252 -34.78 5.79 22.26
C ASP A 252 -33.46 5.83 23.05
N TYR A 253 -32.41 5.24 22.47
CA TYR A 253 -31.13 4.99 23.13
C TYR A 253 -30.10 6.04 22.72
N ALA A 254 -29.47 6.66 23.72
CA ALA A 254 -28.50 7.73 23.49
C ALA A 254 -27.15 7.19 22.97
N VAL A 255 -26.62 7.81 21.91
CA VAL A 255 -25.37 7.42 21.27
C VAL A 255 -24.42 8.60 21.01
N GLN A 256 -23.12 8.29 20.92
CA GLN A 256 -22.08 9.22 20.49
C GLN A 256 -21.45 8.75 19.17
N ILE A 257 -21.25 9.67 18.22
CA ILE A 257 -20.52 9.44 16.98
C ILE A 257 -19.10 9.99 17.17
N GLY A 258 -18.09 9.19 16.88
CA GLY A 258 -16.69 9.63 16.91
C GLY A 258 -15.98 9.41 15.60
N LEU A 259 -14.91 10.18 15.41
CA LEU A 259 -13.85 9.91 14.44
C LEU A 259 -12.72 9.19 15.16
N ILE A 260 -12.29 8.06 14.62
CA ILE A 260 -11.08 7.36 15.04
C ILE A 260 -10.00 7.63 14.00
N SER A 261 -8.81 8.02 14.46
CA SER A 261 -7.60 8.12 13.63
C SER A 261 -7.09 6.71 13.32
N ILE A 262 -6.84 6.41 12.04
CA ILE A 262 -6.29 5.11 11.62
C ILE A 262 -4.92 4.86 12.30
N ASP A 263 -4.10 5.89 12.48
CA ASP A 263 -2.73 5.72 12.98
C ASP A 263 -2.61 5.66 14.51
N THR A 264 -3.51 6.34 15.24
CA THR A 264 -3.39 6.47 16.72
C THR A 264 -4.51 5.77 17.49
N ASN A 265 -5.53 5.27 16.79
CA ASN A 265 -6.78 4.73 17.35
C ASN A 265 -7.45 5.66 18.38
N ARG A 266 -7.14 6.96 18.34
CA ARG A 266 -7.68 7.93 19.29
C ARG A 266 -9.08 8.33 18.87
N TYR A 267 -10.03 8.11 19.78
CA TYR A 267 -11.39 8.61 19.65
C TYR A 267 -11.41 10.14 19.75
N LYS A 268 -11.92 10.79 18.72
CA LYS A 268 -12.28 12.22 18.73
C LYS A 268 -13.78 12.31 18.56
N TYR A 269 -14.46 12.93 19.53
CA TYR A 269 -15.89 13.20 19.43
C TYR A 269 -16.21 13.95 18.12
N TYR A 270 -17.20 13.44 17.40
CA TYR A 270 -17.68 14.02 16.14
C TYR A 270 -19.10 14.56 16.29
N GLY A 271 -19.96 13.85 17.02
CA GLY A 271 -21.31 14.28 17.34
C GLY A 271 -22.03 13.31 18.26
N SER A 272 -23.31 13.54 18.52
CA SER A 272 -24.18 12.63 19.28
C SER A 272 -25.56 12.59 18.67
N ALA A 273 -26.29 11.51 18.94
CA ALA A 273 -27.65 11.29 18.46
C ALA A 273 -28.41 10.36 19.41
N ILE A 274 -29.68 10.12 19.14
CA ILE A 274 -30.53 9.18 19.87
C ILE A 274 -31.19 8.30 18.81
N THR A 275 -31.24 6.98 19.02
CA THR A 275 -31.99 6.09 18.12
C THR A 275 -33.48 6.41 18.18
N ASN A 276 -34.20 6.19 17.08
CA ASN A 276 -35.66 6.23 17.13
C ASN A 276 -36.22 5.06 17.95
N SER A 277 -37.54 5.00 18.13
CA SER A 277 -38.21 3.92 18.86
C SER A 277 -37.99 2.51 18.28
N ALA A 278 -37.56 2.40 17.03
CA ALA A 278 -37.21 1.12 16.38
C ALA A 278 -35.73 0.73 16.57
N GLY A 279 -34.94 1.54 17.27
CA GLY A 279 -33.51 1.34 17.47
C GLY A 279 -32.63 1.71 16.28
N ILE A 280 -33.15 2.53 15.36
CA ILE A 280 -32.46 2.93 14.13
C ILE A 280 -31.89 4.33 14.28
N LEU A 281 -30.66 4.50 13.81
CA LEU A 281 -29.96 5.75 13.64
C LEU A 281 -29.69 6.01 12.16
N GLU A 282 -30.17 7.12 11.62
CA GLU A 282 -29.87 7.54 10.25
C GLU A 282 -28.87 8.70 10.28
N LEU A 283 -27.70 8.50 9.66
CA LEU A 283 -26.60 9.46 9.70
C LEU A 283 -26.21 9.93 8.30
N ASP A 284 -25.75 11.18 8.26
CA ASP A 284 -25.19 11.87 7.10
C ASP A 284 -23.68 11.96 7.24
N LEU A 285 -22.97 10.85 7.09
CA LEU A 285 -21.53 10.81 7.32
C LEU A 285 -20.77 11.12 6.01
N PRO A 286 -20.09 12.26 5.90
CA PRO A 286 -19.25 12.55 4.73
C PRO A 286 -17.98 11.70 4.78
N THR A 287 -17.32 11.47 3.64
CA THR A 287 -16.02 10.82 3.61
C THR A 287 -15.06 11.52 4.59
N PRO A 288 -14.54 10.81 5.61
CA PRO A 288 -13.69 11.42 6.63
C PRO A 288 -12.38 11.97 6.03
N PRO A 289 -11.83 13.09 6.55
CA PRO A 289 -10.54 13.60 6.10
C PRO A 289 -9.38 12.81 6.69
N ASP A 290 -8.23 12.78 6.00
CA ASP A 290 -6.93 12.36 6.53
C ASP A 290 -6.91 10.93 7.11
N GLY A 291 -7.55 9.97 6.42
CA GLY A 291 -7.55 8.58 6.88
C GLY A 291 -8.18 8.42 8.27
N ARG A 292 -9.26 9.15 8.58
CA ARG A 292 -10.08 8.88 9.77
C ARG A 292 -11.25 7.97 9.41
N GLN A 293 -11.90 7.40 10.42
CA GLN A 293 -13.05 6.51 10.27
C GLN A 293 -14.11 6.81 11.33
N TYR A 294 -15.40 6.56 11.05
CA TYR A 294 -16.45 6.79 12.03
C TYR A 294 -16.72 5.56 12.89
N VAL A 295 -17.18 5.79 14.12
CA VAL A 295 -17.79 4.77 14.99
C VAL A 295 -18.98 5.36 15.74
N VAL A 296 -19.94 4.52 16.09
CA VAL A 296 -21.05 4.84 17.01
C VAL A 296 -20.77 4.21 18.37
N ARG A 297 -21.04 4.91 19.47
CA ARG A 297 -20.83 4.44 20.84
C ARG A 297 -22.10 4.54 21.67
N ALA A 298 -22.37 3.54 22.50
CA ALA A 298 -23.56 3.43 23.36
C ALA A 298 -23.19 2.77 24.70
N LYS A 299 -23.96 3.00 25.77
CA LYS A 299 -23.74 2.29 27.04
C LYS A 299 -24.32 0.87 26.99
N SER A 300 -23.70 -0.08 27.67
CA SER A 300 -24.11 -1.48 27.72
C SER A 300 -25.32 -1.68 28.65
N PRO A 301 -26.38 -2.41 28.22
CA PRO A 301 -27.46 -2.84 29.10
C PRO A 301 -27.01 -3.78 30.23
N THR A 302 -25.98 -4.59 30.00
CA THR A 302 -25.47 -5.58 30.97
C THR A 302 -24.86 -4.91 32.21
N ASN A 303 -24.15 -3.79 32.01
CA ASN A 303 -23.30 -3.26 33.08
C ASN A 303 -23.06 -1.73 33.05
N ASN A 304 -23.72 -1.02 32.14
CA ASN A 304 -23.67 0.44 31.93
C ASN A 304 -22.34 1.04 31.42
N ALA A 305 -21.40 0.22 30.91
CA ALA A 305 -20.13 0.68 30.33
C ALA A 305 -20.26 1.10 28.85
N TRP A 306 -19.44 2.05 28.37
CA TRP A 306 -19.46 2.48 26.97
C TRP A 306 -18.88 1.42 26.01
N ARG A 307 -19.62 1.08 24.97
CA ARG A 307 -19.24 0.21 23.83
C ARG A 307 -19.15 1.01 22.55
N SER A 308 -18.41 0.51 21.56
CA SER A 308 -18.25 1.12 20.23
C SER A 308 -18.67 0.11 19.15
N SER A 309 -19.25 0.59 18.06
CA SER A 309 -19.55 -0.18 16.85
C SER A 309 -18.29 -0.47 16.05
N ASP A 310 -18.43 -1.29 15.02
CA ASP A 310 -17.46 -1.40 13.94
C ASP A 310 -17.24 -0.06 13.23
N ILE A 311 -16.13 -0.02 12.50
CA ILE A 311 -15.74 1.10 11.65
C ILE A 311 -16.79 1.31 10.54
N ILE A 312 -17.27 2.54 10.45
CA ILE A 312 -18.16 3.02 9.40
C ILE A 312 -17.33 3.89 8.46
N ASN A 313 -17.05 3.38 7.27
CA ASN A 313 -16.20 4.02 6.26
C ASN A 313 -16.86 4.12 4.87
N THR A 314 -18.01 3.47 4.66
CA THR A 314 -18.81 3.54 3.43
C THR A 314 -20.28 3.84 3.76
N ALA A 315 -21.03 4.25 2.74
CA ALA A 315 -22.48 4.36 2.86
C ALA A 315 -23.09 2.95 2.90
N GLY A 316 -24.09 2.74 3.75
CA GLY A 316 -24.72 1.43 3.90
C GLY A 316 -25.44 1.23 5.23
N ASP A 317 -25.87 -0.02 5.43
CA ASP A 317 -26.54 -0.47 6.64
C ASP A 317 -25.54 -1.19 7.55
N TYR A 318 -25.51 -0.78 8.81
CA TYR A 318 -24.65 -1.31 9.85
C TYR A 318 -25.50 -1.78 11.03
N GLU A 319 -24.98 -2.78 11.74
CA GLU A 319 -25.55 -3.23 13.00
C GLU A 319 -24.56 -2.95 14.12
N PHE A 320 -25.07 -2.47 15.25
CA PHE A 320 -24.27 -2.26 16.45
C PHE A 320 -24.91 -3.01 17.61
N VAL A 321 -24.34 -4.16 17.95
CA VAL A 321 -24.72 -4.92 19.13
C VAL A 321 -24.06 -4.30 20.36
N VAL A 322 -24.87 -3.83 21.30
CA VAL A 322 -24.42 -3.09 22.47
C VAL A 322 -24.37 -4.02 23.68
N GLY A 323 -23.15 -4.35 24.11
CA GLY A 323 -22.89 -5.22 25.25
C GLY A 323 -22.88 -6.71 24.91
N ASN A 324 -22.79 -7.57 25.93
CA ASN A 324 -22.76 -9.03 25.82
C ASN A 324 -23.52 -9.68 26.99
N PRO A 325 -23.90 -10.98 26.91
CA PRO A 325 -24.48 -11.70 28.04
C PRO A 325 -23.57 -11.66 29.27
N ALA A 326 -24.17 -11.62 30.46
CA ALA A 326 -23.45 -11.46 31.72
C ALA A 326 -22.55 -12.66 32.04
N VAL A 327 -21.36 -12.38 32.58
CA VAL A 327 -20.52 -13.36 33.29
C VAL A 327 -20.56 -13.03 34.77
N ASN A 328 -21.06 -13.95 35.59
CA ASN A 328 -21.20 -13.76 37.03
C ASN A 328 -20.03 -14.43 37.75
N VAL A 329 -19.21 -13.65 38.43
CA VAL A 329 -18.06 -14.18 39.17
C VAL A 329 -18.39 -14.18 40.65
N THR A 330 -18.46 -15.36 41.25
CA THR A 330 -18.83 -15.56 42.65
C THR A 330 -17.60 -15.96 43.45
N VAL A 331 -17.42 -15.35 44.63
CA VAL A 331 -16.23 -15.61 45.47
C VAL A 331 -16.61 -16.19 46.83
N ARG A 332 -16.05 -17.36 47.16
CA ARG A 332 -16.20 -18.04 48.46
C ARG A 332 -14.88 -18.06 49.21
N ASP A 333 -14.94 -18.01 50.54
CA ASP A 333 -13.81 -18.10 51.45
C ASP A 333 -13.73 -19.52 52.05
N ALA A 334 -12.69 -20.30 51.69
CA ALA A 334 -12.46 -21.68 52.12
C ALA A 334 -12.21 -21.81 53.62
N ASN A 335 -11.44 -20.86 54.17
CA ASN A 335 -11.03 -20.84 55.56
C ASN A 335 -12.22 -20.65 56.52
N THR A 336 -13.19 -19.84 56.12
CA THR A 336 -14.39 -19.54 56.93
C THR A 336 -15.66 -20.21 56.43
N ASN A 337 -15.62 -20.79 55.23
CA ASN A 337 -16.76 -21.36 54.51
C ASN A 337 -17.91 -20.35 54.29
N SER A 338 -17.60 -19.10 53.89
CA SER A 338 -18.58 -18.00 53.71
C SER A 338 -18.44 -17.26 52.36
N MET A 339 -19.48 -16.57 51.89
CA MET A 339 -19.45 -15.77 50.64
C MET A 339 -18.75 -14.41 50.85
N ALA A 340 -17.88 -14.00 49.92
CA ALA A 340 -17.05 -12.81 50.07
C ALA A 340 -17.67 -11.56 49.41
N SER A 341 -18.49 -10.83 50.16
CA SER A 341 -19.06 -9.53 49.75
C SER A 341 -18.03 -8.38 49.72
N GLY A 342 -18.19 -7.43 48.80
CA GLY A 342 -17.41 -6.18 48.68
C GLY A 342 -16.01 -6.31 48.08
N LEU A 343 -15.63 -7.50 47.63
CA LEU A 343 -14.30 -7.88 47.16
C LEU A 343 -14.05 -7.42 45.71
N TRP A 344 -12.86 -6.89 45.40
CA TRP A 344 -12.53 -6.42 44.05
C TRP A 344 -12.05 -7.56 43.14
N VAL A 345 -12.80 -7.83 42.07
CA VAL A 345 -12.50 -8.84 41.03
C VAL A 345 -12.12 -8.13 39.73
N THR A 346 -11.07 -8.59 39.06
CA THR A 346 -10.58 -8.04 37.78
C THR A 346 -10.58 -9.11 36.70
N ALA A 347 -11.27 -8.89 35.59
CA ALA A 347 -11.19 -9.71 34.40
C ALA A 347 -9.86 -9.43 33.65
N GLN A 348 -9.29 -10.48 33.07
CA GLN A 348 -8.08 -10.42 32.25
C GLN A 348 -8.33 -11.19 30.94
N THR A 349 -7.72 -10.74 29.85
CA THR A 349 -7.70 -11.46 28.56
C THR A 349 -6.28 -11.45 28.01
N GLN A 350 -5.99 -12.32 27.05
CA GLN A 350 -4.70 -12.32 26.39
C GLN A 350 -4.62 -11.21 25.34
N ASN A 351 -3.49 -10.50 25.29
CA ASN A 351 -3.14 -9.64 24.16
C ASN A 351 -2.56 -10.50 23.01
N SER A 352 -2.14 -9.88 21.90
CA SER A 352 -1.55 -10.56 20.73
C SER A 352 -0.32 -11.42 21.07
N ASP A 353 0.37 -11.07 22.15
CA ASP A 353 1.61 -11.70 22.58
C ASP A 353 1.35 -12.81 23.63
N GLY A 354 0.08 -13.17 23.86
CA GLY A 354 -0.32 -14.19 24.84
C GLY A 354 -0.28 -13.75 26.31
N HIS A 355 0.05 -12.49 26.59
CA HIS A 355 0.11 -11.97 27.96
C HIS A 355 -1.27 -11.58 28.50
N TRP A 356 -1.54 -12.00 29.74
CA TRP A 356 -2.76 -11.64 30.45
C TRP A 356 -2.76 -10.18 30.89
N VAL A 357 -3.60 -9.38 30.26
CA VAL A 357 -3.78 -7.96 30.57
C VAL A 357 -5.12 -7.73 31.27
N ASN A 358 -5.14 -6.87 32.29
CA ASN A 358 -6.38 -6.48 32.96
C ASN A 358 -7.28 -5.75 31.97
N THR A 359 -8.55 -6.15 31.89
CA THR A 359 -9.54 -5.52 31.03
C THR A 359 -10.45 -4.60 31.84
N VAL A 360 -11.20 -5.16 32.78
CA VAL A 360 -12.20 -4.46 33.58
C VAL A 360 -12.27 -5.07 34.98
N GLY A 361 -12.55 -4.26 36.00
CA GLY A 361 -12.71 -4.73 37.39
C GLY A 361 -13.98 -4.23 38.06
N ARG A 362 -14.54 -5.04 38.97
CA ARG A 362 -15.80 -4.81 39.69
C ARG A 362 -15.76 -5.36 41.11
N ARG A 363 -16.53 -4.76 42.02
CA ARG A 363 -16.72 -5.29 43.38
C ARG A 363 -17.83 -6.35 43.40
N THR A 364 -17.65 -7.37 44.23
CA THR A 364 -18.72 -8.31 44.55
C THR A 364 -19.81 -7.63 45.39
N ASP A 365 -21.06 -8.01 45.15
CA ASP A 365 -22.23 -7.56 45.92
C ASP A 365 -22.38 -8.35 47.24
N ASP A 366 -23.49 -8.14 47.94
CA ASP A 366 -23.80 -8.79 49.23
C ASP A 366 -23.93 -10.32 49.13
N THR A 367 -24.13 -10.87 47.92
CA THR A 367 -24.14 -12.31 47.67
C THR A 367 -22.76 -12.87 47.32
N GLY A 368 -21.75 -12.00 47.21
CA GLY A 368 -20.40 -12.38 46.81
C GLY A 368 -20.19 -12.44 45.30
N THR A 369 -21.07 -11.84 44.50
CA THR A 369 -21.05 -11.93 43.03
C THR A 369 -20.71 -10.60 42.35
N ALA A 370 -19.84 -10.63 41.33
CA ALA A 370 -19.50 -9.50 40.47
C ALA A 370 -19.90 -9.78 39.01
N VAL A 371 -20.67 -8.88 38.38
CA VAL A 371 -21.24 -9.09 37.03
C VAL A 371 -20.44 -8.37 35.94
N PHE A 372 -19.92 -9.13 34.98
CA PHE A 372 -19.09 -8.63 33.87
C PHE A 372 -19.82 -8.66 32.53
N ASP A 373 -19.49 -7.69 31.67
CA ASP A 373 -19.80 -7.68 30.24
C ASP A 373 -18.44 -7.70 29.53
N LEU A 374 -18.15 -8.78 28.80
CA LEU A 374 -16.83 -9.05 28.25
C LEU A 374 -16.88 -9.14 26.73
N ASP A 375 -16.03 -8.37 26.06
CA ASP A 375 -16.04 -8.28 24.59
C ASP A 375 -15.48 -9.56 23.96
N GLY A 376 -16.20 -10.15 23.00
CA GLY A 376 -15.77 -11.37 22.30
C GLY A 376 -15.96 -12.68 23.07
N ILE A 377 -16.53 -12.64 24.29
CA ILE A 377 -16.80 -13.85 25.09
C ILE A 377 -17.80 -14.80 24.41
N THR A 378 -18.72 -14.26 23.60
CA THR A 378 -19.66 -15.05 22.78
C THR A 378 -19.01 -15.64 21.52
N HIS A 379 -17.80 -15.19 21.18
CA HIS A 379 -16.99 -15.63 20.03
C HIS A 379 -15.72 -16.37 20.47
N LYS A 380 -15.77 -17.04 21.62
CA LYS A 380 -14.68 -17.84 22.18
C LYS A 380 -13.40 -17.08 22.54
N ARG A 381 -13.45 -15.77 22.70
CA ARG A 381 -12.33 -15.05 23.33
C ARG A 381 -12.17 -15.49 24.77
N GLU A 382 -10.93 -15.77 25.15
CA GLU A 382 -10.59 -16.26 26.47
C GLU A 382 -10.44 -15.16 27.53
N TYR A 383 -10.99 -15.41 28.71
CA TYR A 383 -10.92 -14.55 29.88
C TYR A 383 -10.62 -15.35 31.14
N ARG A 384 -9.93 -14.73 32.10
CA ARG A 384 -9.82 -15.23 33.48
C ARG A 384 -10.03 -14.11 34.47
N PHE A 385 -10.35 -14.44 35.72
CA PHE A 385 -10.67 -13.47 36.76
C PHE A 385 -9.66 -13.53 37.88
N LYS A 386 -9.27 -12.35 38.36
CA LYS A 386 -8.27 -12.18 39.42
C LYS A 386 -8.90 -11.45 40.61
N THR A 387 -8.76 -12.02 41.80
CA THR A 387 -9.23 -11.42 43.07
C THR A 387 -8.23 -11.65 44.19
N ARG A 388 -8.46 -11.05 45.37
CA ARG A 388 -7.61 -11.20 46.56
C ARG A 388 -8.35 -10.81 47.84
N LYS A 389 -8.38 -11.69 48.85
CA LYS A 389 -8.92 -11.42 50.20
C LYS A 389 -7.84 -11.51 51.28
N TYR A 390 -7.04 -12.57 51.27
CA TYR A 390 -5.92 -12.80 52.18
C TYR A 390 -4.57 -12.47 51.51
N ARG A 391 -3.58 -13.35 51.63
CA ARG A 391 -2.21 -13.15 51.13
C ARG A 391 -1.99 -13.89 49.82
N GLY A 392 -2.05 -13.17 48.71
CA GLY A 392 -1.87 -13.70 47.35
C GLY A 392 -3.00 -13.26 46.44
N ASN A 393 -2.89 -13.51 45.14
CA ASN A 393 -4.01 -13.30 44.22
C ASN A 393 -4.56 -14.66 43.83
N VAL A 394 -5.88 -14.82 43.84
CA VAL A 394 -6.55 -15.97 43.26
C VAL A 394 -6.90 -15.62 41.81
N ILE A 395 -6.61 -16.55 40.91
CA ILE A 395 -6.90 -16.45 39.48
C ILE A 395 -7.83 -17.62 39.13
N SER A 396 -8.89 -17.36 38.36
CA SER A 396 -9.81 -18.41 37.90
C SER A 396 -9.21 -19.19 36.73
N GLU A 397 -9.86 -20.31 36.41
CA GLU A 397 -9.71 -20.94 35.10
C GLU A 397 -10.05 -19.97 33.96
N ILE A 398 -9.57 -20.32 32.77
CA ILE A 398 -9.86 -19.61 31.54
C ILE A 398 -11.26 -19.99 31.05
N ILE A 399 -12.12 -18.99 30.85
CA ILE A 399 -13.44 -19.15 30.23
C ILE A 399 -13.43 -18.56 28.82
N SER A 400 -14.17 -19.19 27.93
CA SER A 400 -14.40 -18.71 26.57
C SER A 400 -15.89 -18.58 26.22
N SER A 401 -16.76 -18.60 27.22
CA SER A 401 -18.21 -18.46 27.07
C SER A 401 -18.84 -17.78 28.30
N PRO A 402 -20.00 -17.10 28.15
CA PRO A 402 -20.71 -16.54 29.29
C PRO A 402 -21.17 -17.62 30.28
N GLY A 403 -21.16 -17.30 31.56
CA GLY A 403 -21.55 -18.25 32.60
C GLY A 403 -21.22 -17.76 34.01
N ASN A 404 -21.30 -18.68 34.96
CA ASN A 404 -20.89 -18.44 36.33
C ASN A 404 -19.45 -18.93 36.52
N VAL A 405 -18.62 -18.15 37.21
CA VAL A 405 -17.24 -18.51 37.58
C VAL A 405 -17.10 -18.42 39.08
N ASP A 406 -16.67 -19.52 39.70
CA ASP A 406 -16.44 -19.57 41.13
C ASP A 406 -14.95 -19.39 41.45
N LEU A 407 -14.66 -18.55 42.43
CA LEU A 407 -13.32 -18.29 42.95
C LEU A 407 -13.28 -18.60 44.43
N GLU A 408 -12.22 -19.29 44.86
CA GLU A 408 -12.04 -19.66 46.27
C GLU A 408 -10.81 -18.95 46.87
N VAL A 409 -11.02 -18.19 47.93
CA VAL A 409 -9.96 -17.50 48.70
C VAL A 409 -9.74 -18.19 50.05
N GLY A 410 -8.53 -18.14 50.59
CA GLY A 410 -8.18 -18.71 51.89
C GLY A 410 -7.87 -20.21 51.88
N SER A 411 -7.33 -20.73 50.77
CA SER A 411 -7.11 -22.17 50.52
C SER A 411 -6.01 -22.82 51.37
N LEU A 412 -5.06 -22.05 51.89
CA LEU A 412 -3.93 -22.57 52.67
C LEU A 412 -3.77 -21.85 54.02
N PRO A 413 -4.48 -22.32 55.06
CA PRO A 413 -4.15 -22.01 56.44
C PRO A 413 -2.87 -22.72 56.87
N VAL A 414 -1.91 -21.99 57.44
CA VAL A 414 -0.60 -22.50 57.86
C VAL A 414 -0.41 -22.27 59.35
N THR A 415 0.10 -23.29 60.05
CA THR A 415 0.53 -23.19 61.45
C THR A 415 2.03 -23.49 61.56
N LEU A 416 2.81 -22.56 62.10
CA LEU A 416 4.26 -22.69 62.27
C LEU A 416 4.61 -23.12 63.69
N ILE A 417 5.39 -24.20 63.83
CA ILE A 417 5.81 -24.76 65.12
C ILE A 417 7.32 -25.01 65.20
N ASN A 418 7.86 -24.95 66.42
CA ASN A 418 9.22 -25.37 66.72
C ASN A 418 9.23 -26.88 67.02
N ASN A 419 9.87 -27.68 66.17
CA ASN A 419 9.89 -29.14 66.26
C ASN A 419 10.67 -29.66 67.49
N ASP A 420 11.65 -28.89 67.97
CA ASP A 420 12.47 -29.27 69.13
C ASP A 420 11.70 -29.12 70.45
N THR A 421 10.64 -28.29 70.47
CA THR A 421 9.90 -27.94 71.70
C THR A 421 8.39 -28.18 71.62
N GLY A 422 7.85 -28.38 70.42
CA GLY A 422 6.40 -28.48 70.14
C GLY A 422 5.62 -27.16 70.28
N SER A 423 6.29 -26.02 70.41
CA SER A 423 5.63 -24.71 70.64
C SER A 423 5.32 -23.94 69.35
N ALA A 424 4.20 -23.23 69.32
CA ALA A 424 3.82 -22.38 68.19
C ALA A 424 4.70 -21.12 68.07
N LEU A 425 5.06 -20.74 66.85
CA LEU A 425 5.98 -19.64 66.56
C LEU A 425 5.23 -18.40 66.05
N ALA A 426 4.98 -17.46 66.95
CA ALA A 426 4.29 -16.20 66.67
C ALA A 426 5.22 -15.10 66.10
N ASN A 427 4.64 -14.15 65.36
CA ASN A 427 5.34 -13.01 64.74
C ASN A 427 6.45 -13.39 63.75
N VAL A 428 6.40 -14.59 63.18
CA VAL A 428 7.35 -15.05 62.16
C VAL A 428 6.81 -14.74 60.78
N ARG A 429 7.63 -14.14 59.91
CA ARG A 429 7.23 -13.88 58.52
C ARG A 429 7.37 -15.15 57.69
N ILE A 430 6.30 -15.54 57.01
CA ILE A 430 6.26 -16.66 56.06
C ILE A 430 6.03 -16.10 54.65
N ASN A 431 6.85 -16.53 53.70
CA ASN A 431 6.67 -16.24 52.27
C ASN A 431 6.19 -17.51 51.56
N ALA A 432 5.14 -17.40 50.77
CA ALA A 432 4.65 -18.48 49.91
C ALA A 432 5.18 -18.29 48.49
N PHE A 433 5.74 -19.35 47.94
CA PHE A 433 6.26 -19.42 46.58
C PHE A 433 5.54 -20.53 45.84
N ALA A 434 5.13 -20.27 44.60
CA ALA A 434 4.80 -21.35 43.69
C ALA A 434 6.11 -21.90 43.12
N TYR A 435 6.17 -23.22 42.99
CA TYR A 435 7.26 -23.93 42.37
C TYR A 435 6.85 -24.36 40.96
N GLU A 436 7.30 -23.58 39.98
CA GLU A 436 6.95 -23.72 38.57
C GLU A 436 8.20 -23.46 37.73
N ASN A 437 8.44 -24.26 36.70
CA ASN A 437 9.63 -24.15 35.83
C ASN A 437 10.94 -24.04 36.63
N GLU A 438 11.07 -24.89 37.65
CA GLU A 438 12.24 -24.98 38.55
C GLU A 438 12.59 -23.68 39.30
N LYS A 439 11.65 -22.72 39.35
CA LYS A 439 11.85 -21.43 40.02
C LYS A 439 10.82 -21.21 41.11
N LEU A 440 11.32 -20.78 42.26
CA LEU A 440 10.47 -20.19 43.28
C LEU A 440 9.95 -18.83 42.81
N SER A 441 8.73 -18.83 42.33
CA SER A 441 8.02 -17.62 42.01
C SER A 441 7.31 -17.14 43.26
N TRP A 442 7.79 -16.05 43.85
CA TRP A 442 7.14 -15.45 45.02
C TRP A 442 5.68 -15.13 44.68
N ARG A 443 4.74 -15.64 45.48
CA ARG A 443 3.31 -15.39 45.32
C ARG A 443 2.80 -14.42 46.36
N SER A 444 3.21 -14.60 47.61
CA SER A 444 2.74 -13.76 48.72
C SER A 444 3.58 -13.92 49.98
N SER A 445 3.31 -13.07 50.97
CA SER A 445 3.90 -13.19 52.30
C SER A 445 2.90 -12.80 53.38
N GLY A 446 3.01 -13.44 54.54
CA GLY A 446 2.25 -13.13 55.74
C GLY A 446 3.10 -13.28 56.99
N THR A 447 2.55 -12.89 58.14
CA THR A 447 3.22 -13.02 59.44
C THR A 447 2.30 -13.79 60.36
N THR A 448 2.85 -14.77 61.07
CA THR A 448 2.07 -15.62 61.97
C THR A 448 1.50 -14.82 63.14
N ASN A 449 0.26 -15.12 63.51
CA ASN A 449 -0.41 -14.53 64.67
C ASN A 449 0.13 -15.13 65.99
N ALA A 450 -0.50 -14.80 67.12
CA ALA A 450 -0.10 -15.31 68.45
C ALA A 450 -0.17 -16.85 68.59
N ASN A 451 -0.96 -17.52 67.75
CA ASN A 451 -1.10 -18.98 67.71
C ASN A 451 -0.16 -19.64 66.67
N GLY A 452 0.71 -18.87 66.02
CA GLY A 452 1.57 -19.37 64.94
C GLY A 452 0.86 -19.49 63.58
N GLU A 453 -0.33 -18.90 63.41
CA GLU A 453 -1.18 -19.12 62.23
C GLU A 453 -1.09 -17.98 61.20
N VAL A 454 -1.18 -18.32 59.91
CA VAL A 454 -1.30 -17.37 58.80
C VAL A 454 -2.08 -18.01 57.64
N VAL A 455 -2.90 -17.25 56.92
CA VAL A 455 -3.72 -17.76 55.80
C VAL A 455 -3.26 -17.16 54.48
N PHE A 456 -3.05 -18.02 53.48
CA PHE A 456 -2.66 -17.65 52.12
C PHE A 456 -3.77 -17.89 51.09
N ASP A 457 -3.84 -16.99 50.12
CA ASP A 457 -4.59 -17.15 48.88
C ASP A 457 -3.64 -17.71 47.83
N VAL A 458 -3.56 -19.04 47.74
CA VAL A 458 -2.72 -19.73 46.75
C VAL A 458 -3.62 -20.35 45.67
N PRO A 459 -3.61 -19.82 44.43
CA PRO A 459 -4.40 -20.38 43.34
C PRO A 459 -3.88 -21.77 42.94
N GLU A 460 -4.77 -22.62 42.43
CA GLU A 460 -4.42 -23.91 41.80
C GLU A 460 -3.73 -24.94 42.73
N LEU A 461 -3.85 -24.78 44.06
CA LEU A 461 -3.33 -25.75 45.03
C LEU A 461 -4.07 -27.11 44.84
N GLY A 462 -3.35 -28.15 44.42
CA GLY A 462 -3.90 -29.40 43.87
C GLY A 462 -3.35 -29.75 42.48
N ILE A 463 -2.96 -28.71 41.71
CA ILE A 463 -2.40 -28.80 40.35
C ILE A 463 -0.99 -28.20 40.34
N ALA A 464 -0.81 -27.05 41.00
CA ALA A 464 0.48 -26.40 41.20
C ALA A 464 1.11 -26.78 42.54
N THR A 465 2.44 -26.88 42.57
CA THR A 465 3.22 -27.18 43.78
C THR A 465 3.66 -25.89 44.46
N TYR A 466 3.55 -25.79 45.78
CA TYR A 466 3.95 -24.62 46.55
C TYR A 466 5.04 -24.96 47.57
N VAL A 467 5.81 -23.95 47.96
CA VAL A 467 6.73 -24.03 49.11
C VAL A 467 6.60 -22.79 49.96
N LEU A 468 6.74 -22.95 51.27
CA LEU A 468 6.76 -21.86 52.23
C LEU A 468 8.19 -21.59 52.68
N ARG A 469 8.51 -20.33 52.99
CA ARG A 469 9.77 -19.94 53.62
C ARG A 469 9.53 -19.11 54.86
N ALA A 470 9.91 -19.62 56.01
CA ALA A 470 9.89 -18.85 57.25
C ALA A 470 11.18 -18.02 57.39
N GLU A 471 11.03 -16.74 57.69
CA GLU A 471 12.14 -15.79 57.92
C GLU A 471 12.39 -15.67 59.43
N GLN A 472 13.59 -16.04 59.85
CA GLN A 472 14.04 -16.02 61.23
C GLN A 472 13.08 -16.73 62.22
N PRO A 473 12.68 -17.99 61.96
CA PRO A 473 11.75 -18.71 62.83
C PRO A 473 12.33 -19.01 64.23
N LEU A 474 13.65 -19.17 64.33
CA LEU A 474 14.39 -19.44 65.58
C LEU A 474 15.65 -18.58 65.65
N ALA A 475 16.21 -18.39 66.84
CA ALA A 475 17.41 -17.56 67.04
C ALA A 475 18.64 -18.04 66.23
N SER A 476 18.78 -19.36 66.01
CA SER A 476 19.87 -19.96 65.23
C SER A 476 19.56 -20.13 63.73
N VAL A 477 18.30 -19.99 63.31
CA VAL A 477 17.85 -20.30 61.94
C VAL A 477 17.40 -19.01 61.26
N ARG A 478 18.21 -18.50 60.32
CA ARG A 478 17.93 -17.22 59.64
C ARG A 478 16.76 -17.32 58.65
N ARG A 479 16.64 -18.44 57.94
CA ARG A 479 15.53 -18.75 57.01
C ARG A 479 15.44 -20.25 56.81
N ILE A 480 14.26 -20.79 56.55
CA ILE A 480 14.06 -22.21 56.24
C ILE A 480 12.89 -22.38 55.27
N TYR A 481 12.99 -23.35 54.37
CA TYR A 481 11.95 -23.71 53.43
C TYR A 481 11.16 -24.93 53.93
N SER A 482 9.86 -24.98 53.66
CA SER A 482 9.02 -26.15 53.92
C SER A 482 9.26 -27.24 52.87
N PRO A 483 8.75 -28.46 53.09
CA PRO A 483 8.49 -29.39 52.00
C PRO A 483 7.52 -28.79 50.96
N PHE A 484 7.50 -29.40 49.77
CA PHE A 484 6.52 -29.10 48.73
C PHE A 484 5.09 -29.40 49.19
N ILE A 485 4.17 -28.48 48.90
CA ILE A 485 2.75 -28.50 49.29
C ILE A 485 1.91 -28.61 48.02
N GLN A 486 1.11 -29.67 47.93
CA GLN A 486 0.30 -29.97 46.74
C GLN A 486 -1.20 -30.07 47.03
N GLU A 487 -1.64 -29.99 48.29
CA GLU A 487 -3.06 -30.14 48.66
C GLU A 487 -3.56 -28.98 49.52
N ALA A 488 -4.84 -28.62 49.36
CA ALA A 488 -5.50 -27.58 50.14
C ALA A 488 -5.91 -28.08 51.54
N GLY A 489 -5.85 -27.19 52.52
CA GLY A 489 -6.14 -27.51 53.92
C GLY A 489 -5.10 -26.97 54.89
N ASN A 490 -5.25 -27.33 56.16
CA ASN A 490 -4.35 -26.87 57.21
C ASN A 490 -2.95 -27.51 57.03
N PHE A 491 -1.93 -26.68 56.88
CA PHE A 491 -0.54 -27.12 56.73
C PHE A 491 0.29 -26.77 57.96
N GLU A 492 0.90 -27.77 58.59
CA GLU A 492 1.80 -27.59 59.72
C GLU A 492 3.25 -27.49 59.24
N PHE A 493 3.90 -26.36 59.49
CA PHE A 493 5.29 -26.11 59.13
C PHE A 493 6.17 -26.21 60.39
N ALA A 494 6.89 -27.31 60.54
CA ALA A 494 7.77 -27.57 61.68
C ALA A 494 9.23 -27.19 61.39
N VAL A 495 9.91 -26.57 62.36
CA VAL A 495 11.31 -26.08 62.23
C VAL A 495 12.17 -26.51 63.43
N SER A 496 13.38 -27.01 63.19
CA SER A 496 14.41 -27.37 64.19
C SER A 496 15.67 -26.48 64.08
N ALA A 497 16.44 -26.37 65.17
CA ALA A 497 17.65 -25.55 65.23
C ALA A 497 18.80 -26.00 64.31
N ASN A 498 18.79 -27.25 63.84
CA ASN A 498 19.86 -27.86 63.02
C ASN A 498 19.48 -28.03 61.53
N ASP A 499 18.31 -27.54 61.12
CA ASP A 499 17.82 -27.76 59.76
C ASP A 499 18.66 -27.03 58.69
N ASN A 500 18.78 -27.66 57.53
CA ASN A 500 19.39 -27.02 56.36
C ASN A 500 18.49 -25.86 55.88
N THR A 501 19.11 -24.74 55.53
CA THR A 501 18.41 -23.48 55.23
C THR A 501 18.23 -23.21 53.74
N ALA A 502 18.80 -24.06 52.87
CA ALA A 502 18.62 -24.02 51.43
C ALA A 502 17.33 -24.76 51.02
N LEU A 503 16.66 -24.28 49.97
CA LEU A 503 15.60 -25.04 49.31
C LEU A 503 16.30 -26.05 48.40
N ASP A 504 15.90 -27.32 48.49
CA ASP A 504 16.32 -28.34 47.54
C ASP A 504 15.13 -28.77 46.69
N ASN A 505 15.19 -28.45 45.40
CA ASN A 505 14.05 -28.43 44.51
C ASN A 505 14.27 -29.10 43.15
N GLU A 506 15.50 -29.47 42.81
CA GLU A 506 15.77 -30.04 41.50
C GLU A 506 15.75 -31.55 41.62
N ALA A 507 14.85 -32.19 40.87
CA ALA A 507 15.04 -33.59 40.58
C ALA A 507 16.31 -33.70 39.72
N PRO A 508 17.17 -34.69 39.98
CA PRO A 508 18.38 -34.83 39.20
C PRO A 508 18.00 -35.08 37.75
N VAL A 509 18.50 -34.28 36.82
CA VAL A 509 18.19 -34.46 35.40
C VAL A 509 19.12 -35.53 34.86
N ILE A 510 18.58 -36.61 34.29
CA ILE A 510 19.38 -37.68 33.69
C ILE A 510 19.12 -37.80 32.20
N PHE A 511 20.21 -37.86 31.43
CA PHE A 511 20.18 -38.10 30.00
C PHE A 511 20.98 -39.34 29.66
N ILE A 512 20.51 -40.13 28.70
CA ILE A 512 21.32 -41.12 28.00
C ILE A 512 21.78 -40.42 26.72
N HIS A 513 23.08 -40.11 26.63
CA HIS A 513 23.65 -39.42 25.48
C HIS A 513 24.25 -40.40 24.49
N ALA A 514 25.08 -41.32 24.99
CA ALA A 514 25.69 -42.34 24.17
C ALA A 514 25.04 -43.70 24.44
N PRO A 515 24.75 -44.48 23.39
CA PRO A 515 25.03 -44.14 21.98
C PRO A 515 23.96 -43.22 21.35
N GLU A 516 24.24 -42.43 20.31
CA GLU A 516 23.30 -41.41 19.77
C GLU A 516 22.25 -41.98 18.81
N THR A 517 22.58 -43.09 18.14
CA THR A 517 21.66 -43.86 17.30
C THR A 517 20.96 -44.95 18.12
N ASP A 518 19.89 -45.51 17.57
CA ASP A 518 19.25 -46.70 18.15
C ASP A 518 19.82 -48.00 17.57
N GLU A 519 20.86 -47.94 16.73
CA GLU A 519 21.55 -49.07 16.09
C GLU A 519 23.04 -49.08 16.48
N ILE A 520 23.48 -50.09 17.25
CA ILE A 520 24.74 -50.11 18.03
C ILE A 520 25.57 -51.35 17.77
N ALA A 521 26.90 -51.24 17.67
CA ALA A 521 27.80 -52.39 17.47
C ALA A 521 27.69 -53.51 18.54
N ASP A 522 27.92 -54.78 18.16
CA ASP A 522 27.82 -55.94 19.06
C ASP A 522 29.04 -56.19 19.97
N GLU A 523 30.12 -55.43 19.79
CA GLU A 523 31.38 -55.58 20.54
C GLU A 523 31.36 -55.00 21.97
N GLY A 524 30.20 -54.51 22.41
CA GLY A 524 30.04 -53.80 23.68
C GLY A 524 30.25 -52.31 23.51
N PHE A 525 29.45 -51.51 24.21
CA PHE A 525 29.46 -50.06 24.06
C PHE A 525 29.48 -49.39 25.43
N ILE A 526 29.91 -48.13 25.42
CA ILE A 526 29.83 -47.28 26.61
C ILE A 526 28.46 -46.63 26.61
N LEU A 527 27.60 -47.09 27.50
CA LEU A 527 26.40 -46.35 27.85
C LEU A 527 26.84 -45.17 28.70
N SER A 528 26.69 -43.96 28.18
CA SER A 528 27.04 -42.77 28.92
C SER A 528 25.97 -41.71 28.85
N GLY A 529 26.00 -40.90 29.88
CA GLY A 529 25.02 -39.88 30.08
C GLY A 529 25.54 -38.86 31.05
N ASN A 530 24.70 -37.88 31.27
CA ASN A 530 24.95 -36.91 32.31
C ASN A 530 23.75 -36.92 33.25
N ALA A 531 24.04 -36.95 34.53
CA ALA A 531 23.06 -36.76 35.59
C ALA A 531 23.47 -35.47 36.29
N GLN A 532 22.63 -34.45 36.36
CA GLN A 532 22.97 -33.20 37.04
C GLN A 532 22.00 -32.99 38.17
N ASP A 533 22.55 -32.50 39.27
CA ASP A 533 21.76 -32.09 40.42
C ASP A 533 22.38 -30.82 40.99
N ASN A 534 21.55 -29.91 41.49
CA ASN A 534 22.02 -28.65 42.07
C ASN A 534 22.64 -28.80 43.47
N HIS A 535 22.51 -29.97 44.09
CA HIS A 535 23.15 -30.30 45.36
C HIS A 535 24.20 -31.41 45.20
N GLN A 536 23.83 -32.66 45.48
CA GLN A 536 24.72 -33.81 45.41
C GLN A 536 23.93 -35.05 44.98
N LEU A 537 24.27 -35.57 43.80
CA LEU A 537 23.82 -36.87 43.33
C LEU A 537 24.22 -37.96 44.33
N ALA A 538 23.25 -38.78 44.72
CA ALA A 538 23.49 -39.94 45.55
C ALA A 538 24.00 -41.12 44.71
N SER A 539 23.32 -41.43 43.60
CA SER A 539 23.68 -42.53 42.70
C SER A 539 22.94 -42.45 41.36
N VAL A 540 23.47 -43.13 40.34
CA VAL A 540 22.74 -43.47 39.11
C VAL A 540 22.54 -44.97 39.08
N LYS A 541 21.31 -45.42 38.92
CA LYS A 541 20.94 -46.83 38.85
C LYS A 541 20.63 -47.20 37.41
N ILE A 542 21.35 -48.20 36.88
CA ILE A 542 21.18 -48.68 35.50
C ILE A 542 20.53 -50.05 35.54
N GLN A 543 19.49 -50.22 34.72
CA GLN A 543 18.81 -51.49 34.47
C GLN A 543 18.91 -51.78 32.97
N VAL A 544 19.43 -52.96 32.63
CA VAL A 544 19.50 -53.46 31.26
C VAL A 544 18.68 -54.74 31.17
N TRP A 545 17.70 -54.74 30.27
CA TRP A 545 16.99 -55.94 29.86
C TRP A 545 17.78 -56.58 28.72
N ASP A 546 18.39 -57.74 28.99
CA ASP A 546 19.06 -58.50 27.94
C ASP A 546 18.06 -59.11 26.95
N TYR A 547 18.57 -59.68 25.86
CA TYR A 547 17.76 -60.33 24.82
C TYR A 547 16.92 -61.52 25.33
N SER A 548 17.17 -62.01 26.56
CA SER A 548 16.39 -63.05 27.25
C SER A 548 15.43 -62.51 28.32
N ASN A 549 15.22 -61.19 28.37
CA ASN A 549 14.43 -60.45 29.36
C ASN A 549 14.91 -60.59 30.82
N ASN A 550 16.15 -61.03 31.04
CA ASN A 550 16.73 -60.94 32.38
C ASN A 550 17.11 -59.49 32.66
N ILE A 551 16.84 -59.04 33.88
CA ILE A 551 17.17 -57.69 34.33
C ILE A 551 18.54 -57.73 35.00
N HIS A 552 19.50 -57.05 34.38
CA HIS A 552 20.80 -56.78 34.97
C HIS A 552 20.78 -55.38 35.59
N GLU A 553 20.95 -55.31 36.90
CA GLU A 553 20.84 -54.07 37.65
C GLU A 553 22.14 -53.78 38.40
N PHE A 554 22.63 -52.54 38.26
CA PHE A 554 23.81 -52.09 38.97
C PHE A 554 23.78 -50.57 39.18
N ALA A 555 24.45 -50.14 40.24
CA ALA A 555 24.58 -48.72 40.59
C ALA A 555 25.94 -48.19 40.12
N VAL A 556 25.92 -47.04 39.48
CA VAL A 556 27.11 -46.27 39.08
C VAL A 556 27.20 -45.04 39.97
N THR A 557 28.40 -44.76 40.46
CA THR A 557 28.66 -43.49 41.15
C THR A 557 28.99 -42.44 40.10
N PRO A 558 28.16 -41.42 39.88
CA PRO A 558 28.47 -40.35 38.92
C PRO A 558 29.71 -39.57 39.38
N SER A 559 30.45 -39.03 38.42
CA SER A 559 31.58 -38.13 38.70
C SER A 559 31.11 -36.82 39.34
N GLN A 560 32.03 -36.01 39.86
CA GLN A 560 31.70 -34.71 40.48
C GLN A 560 30.96 -33.75 39.54
N ASN A 561 31.09 -33.94 38.22
CA ASN A 561 30.42 -33.12 37.20
C ASN A 561 29.16 -33.81 36.65
N GLY A 562 28.64 -34.82 37.33
CA GLY A 562 27.41 -35.48 36.94
C GLY A 562 27.53 -36.48 35.79
N ALA A 563 28.68 -36.51 35.10
CA ALA A 563 28.92 -37.51 34.06
C ALA A 563 28.94 -38.91 34.68
N TRP A 564 28.18 -39.81 34.09
CA TRP A 564 28.16 -41.22 34.42
C TRP A 564 28.36 -42.02 33.15
N SER A 565 29.08 -43.11 33.29
CA SER A 565 29.32 -44.04 32.20
C SER A 565 29.36 -45.43 32.77
N SER A 566 28.74 -46.37 32.09
CA SER A 566 28.93 -47.78 32.36
C SER A 566 29.21 -48.50 31.07
N PHE A 567 30.15 -49.43 31.13
CA PHE A 567 30.38 -50.33 30.02
C PHE A 567 29.28 -51.40 30.03
N ILE A 568 28.62 -51.58 28.88
CA ILE A 568 27.68 -52.66 28.64
C ILE A 568 28.47 -53.78 27.95
N PRO A 569 28.73 -54.90 28.64
CA PRO A 569 29.58 -55.95 28.10
C PRO A 569 28.89 -56.69 26.95
N ALA A 570 29.67 -57.03 25.93
CA ALA A 570 29.23 -57.76 24.74
C ALA A 570 28.44 -59.05 25.07
N GLN A 571 28.70 -59.68 26.23
CA GLN A 571 27.98 -60.90 26.67
C GLN A 571 26.48 -60.68 26.94
N TRP A 572 26.00 -59.43 27.02
CA TRP A 572 24.57 -59.08 27.14
C TRP A 572 23.95 -58.69 25.80
N LEU A 573 24.77 -58.65 24.74
CA LEU A 573 24.43 -58.19 23.41
C LEU A 573 24.43 -59.39 22.44
N GLN A 574 23.49 -59.38 21.50
CA GLN A 574 23.46 -60.36 20.42
C GLN A 574 23.02 -59.63 19.14
N ALA A 575 23.86 -59.69 18.10
CA ALA A 575 23.57 -59.05 16.82
C ALA A 575 22.20 -59.51 16.27
N GLY A 576 21.41 -58.55 15.80
CA GLY A 576 20.04 -58.78 15.31
C GLY A 576 18.95 -58.85 16.39
N GLU A 577 19.31 -58.71 17.67
CA GLU A 577 18.36 -58.60 18.79
C GLU A 577 18.28 -57.15 19.31
N GLN A 578 17.28 -56.89 20.15
CA GLN A 578 17.04 -55.60 20.79
C GLN A 578 17.25 -55.71 22.31
N ILE A 579 17.83 -54.67 22.91
CA ILE A 579 17.94 -54.55 24.37
C ILE A 579 17.21 -53.30 24.88
N GLY A 580 16.69 -53.38 26.10
CA GLY A 580 16.08 -52.26 26.81
C GLY A 580 17.01 -51.70 27.87
N ILE A 581 17.00 -50.38 28.06
CA ILE A 581 17.85 -49.70 29.04
C ILE A 581 17.02 -48.67 29.80
N ALA A 582 17.16 -48.64 31.13
CA ALA A 582 16.67 -47.58 31.99
C ALA A 582 17.80 -47.08 32.89
N ALA A 583 18.02 -45.77 32.91
CA ALA A 583 18.97 -45.10 33.80
C ALA A 583 18.22 -44.14 34.71
N THR A 584 18.33 -44.30 36.03
CA THR A 584 17.63 -43.49 37.04
C THR A 584 18.61 -42.79 37.96
N ALA A 585 18.59 -41.46 38.02
CA ALA A 585 19.39 -40.67 38.96
C ALA A 585 18.60 -40.40 40.25
N TYR A 586 19.29 -40.44 41.39
CA TYR A 586 18.73 -40.12 42.71
C TYR A 586 19.58 -39.03 43.38
N ASP A 587 18.93 -38.05 44.00
CA ASP A 587 19.60 -37.08 44.89
C ASP A 587 19.59 -37.56 46.35
N ARG A 588 20.16 -36.76 47.26
CA ARG A 588 20.23 -37.08 48.71
C ARG A 588 18.99 -36.65 49.52
N MET A 589 18.05 -35.95 48.91
CA MET A 589 16.85 -35.40 49.58
C MET A 589 15.55 -36.07 49.12
N GLY A 590 15.64 -37.04 48.20
CA GLY A 590 14.59 -37.97 47.81
C GLY A 590 14.03 -37.77 46.41
N ASN A 591 14.55 -36.84 45.60
CA ASN A 591 14.11 -36.64 44.23
C ASN A 591 14.84 -37.59 43.27
N TRP A 592 14.18 -37.94 42.17
CA TRP A 592 14.71 -38.87 41.17
C TRP A 592 14.18 -38.55 39.76
N ALA A 593 14.92 -38.95 38.74
CA ALA A 593 14.47 -38.95 37.35
C ALA A 593 14.99 -40.18 36.61
N THR A 594 14.25 -40.63 35.60
CA THR A 594 14.58 -41.81 34.79
C THR A 594 14.59 -41.47 33.30
N ALA A 595 15.61 -41.93 32.59
CA ALA A 595 15.69 -41.95 31.14
C ALA A 595 15.65 -43.41 30.64
N ASN A 596 14.84 -43.68 29.62
CA ASN A 596 14.71 -45.02 29.02
C ASN A 596 15.16 -44.98 27.57
N ARG A 597 15.74 -46.08 27.08
CA ARG A 597 16.14 -46.23 25.69
C ARG A 597 16.07 -47.69 25.23
N PHE A 598 15.83 -47.89 23.94
CA PHE A 598 15.89 -49.18 23.28
C PHE A 598 16.96 -49.14 22.19
N LEU A 599 17.80 -50.17 22.12
CA LEU A 599 18.91 -50.24 21.17
C LEU A 599 18.86 -51.57 20.41
N HIS A 600 19.02 -51.50 19.10
CA HIS A 600 19.19 -52.60 18.15
C HIS A 600 20.68 -52.83 17.94
N ILE A 601 21.12 -54.09 17.89
CA ILE A 601 22.56 -54.38 17.81
C ILE A 601 22.99 -54.73 16.36
N VAL A 602 23.91 -53.94 15.77
CA VAL A 602 24.43 -53.94 14.37
C VAL A 602 25.98 -54.04 14.32
N ASP A 603 26.62 -53.81 13.17
CA ASP A 603 28.08 -53.94 12.89
C ASP A 603 28.53 -52.76 11.98
N ASP A 604 29.58 -51.95 12.30
CA ASP A 604 29.97 -50.69 11.57
C ASP A 604 31.50 -50.44 11.42
N ASP A 605 31.94 -50.01 10.21
CA ASP A 605 33.34 -49.91 9.74
C ASP A 605 33.64 -48.75 8.72
N ASN A 606 32.75 -47.78 8.43
CA ASN A 606 32.92 -46.81 7.32
C ASN A 606 33.22 -45.34 7.74
N ALA A 607 33.76 -44.52 6.81
CA ALA A 607 34.16 -43.12 7.04
C ALA A 607 33.25 -42.08 6.33
N PRO A 608 33.15 -40.83 6.84
CA PRO A 608 32.21 -39.84 6.32
C PRO A 608 32.62 -39.35 4.93
N ARG A 609 31.64 -38.95 4.13
CA ARG A 609 31.79 -38.54 2.74
C ARG A 609 31.41 -37.07 2.54
N ILE A 610 32.32 -36.27 1.99
CA ILE A 610 32.10 -34.86 1.62
C ILE A 610 31.93 -34.75 0.10
N ARG A 611 30.96 -33.96 -0.36
CA ARG A 611 30.77 -33.60 -1.76
C ARG A 611 30.63 -32.11 -1.93
N ILE A 612 31.32 -31.55 -2.93
CA ILE A 612 31.10 -30.18 -3.40
C ILE A 612 30.28 -30.26 -4.68
N LEU A 613 29.17 -29.53 -4.72
CA LEU A 613 28.22 -29.58 -5.84
C LEU A 613 28.28 -28.33 -6.72
N SER A 614 28.73 -27.22 -6.15
CA SER A 614 28.71 -25.90 -6.81
C SER A 614 29.77 -25.68 -7.88
N HIS A 615 30.96 -26.28 -7.75
CA HIS A 615 32.13 -25.99 -8.58
C HIS A 615 33.02 -27.22 -8.73
N ALA A 616 33.77 -27.28 -9.82
CA ALA A 616 34.83 -28.24 -10.08
C ALA A 616 36.21 -27.57 -10.03
N ASN A 617 37.26 -28.39 -9.95
CA ASN A 617 38.64 -27.91 -9.95
C ASN A 617 38.95 -27.09 -11.21
N ASN A 618 39.53 -25.90 -11.00
CA ASN A 618 39.90 -24.88 -11.98
C ASN A 618 38.74 -24.10 -12.59
N ASP A 619 37.55 -24.15 -12.00
CA ASP A 619 36.48 -23.23 -12.38
C ASP A 619 36.91 -21.77 -12.15
N ILE A 620 36.44 -20.88 -13.03
CA ILE A 620 36.75 -19.45 -12.96
C ILE A 620 35.64 -18.76 -12.17
N VAL A 621 36.02 -18.05 -11.11
CA VAL A 621 35.12 -17.37 -10.17
C VAL A 621 35.42 -15.88 -10.06
N SER A 622 34.43 -15.08 -9.67
CA SER A 622 34.56 -13.62 -9.62
C SER A 622 35.39 -13.16 -8.43
N THR A 623 36.25 -12.15 -8.62
CA THR A 623 36.93 -11.44 -7.53
C THR A 623 35.99 -10.54 -6.72
N SER A 624 34.77 -10.29 -7.19
CA SER A 624 33.73 -9.56 -6.46
C SER A 624 32.98 -10.42 -5.43
N GLY A 625 33.31 -11.71 -5.33
CA GLY A 625 32.70 -12.67 -4.42
C GLY A 625 31.86 -13.74 -5.12
N PHE A 626 31.78 -14.93 -4.51
CA PHE A 626 31.05 -16.10 -5.01
C PHE A 626 30.71 -17.08 -3.89
N SER A 627 29.68 -17.91 -4.10
CA SER A 627 29.22 -18.92 -3.14
C SER A 627 29.65 -20.32 -3.55
N ILE A 628 30.02 -21.17 -2.58
CA ILE A 628 30.22 -22.61 -2.76
C ILE A 628 29.22 -23.39 -1.89
N PHE A 629 28.77 -24.54 -2.36
CA PHE A 629 27.85 -25.42 -1.64
C PHE A 629 28.07 -26.89 -1.96
N GLY A 630 27.60 -27.76 -1.06
CA GLY A 630 27.79 -29.20 -1.11
C GLY A 630 27.00 -29.97 -0.05
N ASP A 631 27.34 -31.24 0.13
CA ASP A 631 26.77 -32.10 1.18
C ASP A 631 27.86 -32.89 1.93
N VAL A 632 27.58 -33.28 3.17
CA VAL A 632 28.40 -34.20 3.98
C VAL A 632 27.51 -35.29 4.59
N SER A 633 27.91 -36.56 4.47
CA SER A 633 27.09 -37.72 4.87
C SER A 633 27.94 -38.83 5.48
N ASP A 634 27.36 -39.65 6.35
CA ASP A 634 27.99 -40.83 6.96
C ASP A 634 26.94 -41.94 7.11
N ASP A 635 27.34 -43.20 7.30
CA ASP A 635 26.41 -44.31 7.54
C ASP A 635 25.90 -44.36 8.99
N ILE A 636 26.62 -43.72 9.93
CA ILE A 636 26.11 -43.47 11.28
C ILE A 636 25.89 -41.97 11.54
N HIS A 637 26.95 -41.16 11.65
CA HIS A 637 26.82 -39.74 12.03
C HIS A 637 28.06 -38.86 11.77
N VAL A 638 27.86 -37.67 11.18
CA VAL A 638 28.91 -36.65 10.95
C VAL A 638 28.99 -35.66 12.12
N GLN A 639 30.13 -35.57 12.79
CA GLN A 639 30.37 -34.74 13.97
C GLN A 639 30.71 -33.26 13.65
N SER A 640 31.49 -32.98 12.60
CA SER A 640 31.93 -31.60 12.29
C SER A 640 32.32 -31.39 10.83
N LEU A 641 32.29 -30.12 10.37
CA LEU A 641 32.74 -29.67 9.05
C LEU A 641 33.43 -28.29 9.16
N SER A 642 34.60 -28.12 8.55
CA SER A 642 35.33 -26.84 8.47
C SER A 642 35.80 -26.54 7.05
N ILE A 643 36.07 -25.26 6.77
CA ILE A 643 36.70 -24.83 5.52
C ILE A 643 37.95 -23.99 5.80
N THR A 644 39.00 -24.30 5.06
CA THR A 644 40.25 -23.54 5.02
C THR A 644 40.44 -23.02 3.60
N VAL A 645 40.71 -21.71 3.45
CA VAL A 645 40.95 -21.06 2.16
C VAL A 645 42.37 -20.48 2.13
N THR A 646 43.15 -20.90 1.14
CA THR A 646 44.53 -20.48 0.93
C THR A 646 44.70 -19.86 -0.45
N ASP A 647 45.51 -18.82 -0.54
CA ASP A 647 45.99 -18.31 -1.83
C ASP A 647 47.08 -19.27 -2.32
N THR A 648 46.88 -19.91 -3.47
CA THR A 648 47.86 -20.89 -3.99
C THR A 648 49.14 -20.25 -4.53
N ASN A 649 49.10 -18.97 -4.89
CA ASN A 649 50.25 -18.25 -5.42
C ASN A 649 51.18 -17.77 -4.30
N THR A 650 50.60 -17.31 -3.19
CA THR A 650 51.38 -16.80 -2.05
C THR A 650 51.55 -17.83 -0.91
N GLY A 651 50.74 -18.89 -0.91
CA GLY A 651 50.68 -19.87 0.18
C GLY A 651 50.08 -19.33 1.47
N SER A 652 49.50 -18.13 1.43
CA SER A 652 48.95 -17.46 2.62
C SER A 652 47.59 -18.03 2.96
N LEU A 653 47.37 -18.29 4.25
CA LEU A 653 46.03 -18.55 4.77
C LEU A 653 45.21 -17.26 4.65
N LEU A 654 44.17 -17.30 3.83
CA LEU A 654 43.24 -16.18 3.68
C LEU A 654 42.15 -16.26 4.75
N PHE A 655 41.70 -17.48 5.07
CA PHE A 655 40.53 -17.70 5.90
C PHE A 655 40.45 -19.15 6.44
N GLU A 656 39.97 -19.35 7.67
CA GLU A 656 39.63 -20.67 8.23
C GLU A 656 38.47 -20.52 9.23
N GLU A 657 37.34 -21.17 8.98
CA GLU A 657 36.18 -21.14 9.88
C GLU A 657 35.38 -22.46 9.83
N PRO A 658 34.61 -22.78 10.89
CA PRO A 658 33.61 -23.84 10.85
C PRO A 658 32.52 -23.54 9.80
N VAL A 659 32.12 -24.55 9.05
CA VAL A 659 31.01 -24.48 8.10
C VAL A 659 29.78 -25.04 8.76
N ARG A 660 28.73 -24.22 8.88
CA ARG A 660 27.43 -24.73 9.33
C ARG A 660 26.81 -25.60 8.23
N PHE A 661 26.41 -26.81 8.59
CA PHE A 661 25.70 -27.74 7.73
C PHE A 661 24.41 -28.18 8.40
N ASN A 662 23.42 -28.56 7.60
CA ASN A 662 22.17 -29.11 8.09
C ASN A 662 22.39 -30.57 8.54
N SER A 663 22.10 -30.87 9.81
CA SER A 663 22.38 -32.18 10.42
C SER A 663 21.55 -33.35 9.86
N GLN A 664 20.46 -33.07 9.15
CA GLN A 664 19.58 -34.08 8.56
C GLN A 664 19.91 -34.37 7.09
N SER A 665 20.20 -33.33 6.32
CA SER A 665 20.47 -33.44 4.87
C SER A 665 21.96 -33.41 4.51
N GLY A 666 22.82 -33.04 5.46
CA GLY A 666 24.24 -32.84 5.21
C GLY A 666 24.58 -31.58 4.42
N GLN A 667 23.59 -30.81 3.97
CA GLN A 667 23.80 -29.69 3.05
C GLN A 667 24.50 -28.51 3.73
N TRP A 668 25.43 -27.89 3.02
CA TRP A 668 26.18 -26.72 3.49
C TRP A 668 26.42 -25.72 2.36
N ALA A 669 26.60 -24.46 2.73
CA ALA A 669 26.99 -23.39 1.81
C ALA A 669 27.92 -22.39 2.51
N PHE A 670 28.84 -21.82 1.73
CA PHE A 670 29.83 -20.87 2.21
C PHE A 670 30.06 -19.78 1.15
N PHE A 671 30.15 -18.51 1.56
CA PHE A 671 30.34 -17.37 0.65
C PHE A 671 31.72 -16.76 0.86
N LEU A 672 32.48 -16.61 -0.24
CA LEU A 672 33.72 -15.87 -0.27
C LEU A 672 33.43 -14.46 -0.78
N ASN A 673 33.72 -13.45 0.03
CA ASN A 673 33.50 -12.05 -0.33
C ASN A 673 34.74 -11.43 -0.98
N GLU A 674 34.59 -10.26 -1.60
CA GLU A 674 35.71 -9.53 -2.21
C GLU A 674 36.86 -9.29 -1.22
N GLU A 675 36.57 -8.96 0.05
CA GLU A 675 37.61 -8.69 1.07
C GLU A 675 38.55 -9.88 1.32
N ILE A 676 38.04 -11.11 1.22
CA ILE A 676 38.81 -12.36 1.39
C ILE A 676 39.64 -12.68 0.14
N ILE A 677 39.13 -12.33 -1.06
CA ILE A 677 39.69 -12.77 -2.36
C ILE A 677 40.59 -11.69 -3.01
N VAL A 678 40.61 -10.47 -2.47
CA VAL A 678 41.34 -9.33 -3.03
C VAL A 678 42.83 -9.67 -3.21
N ASN A 679 43.25 -9.73 -4.50
CA ASN A 679 44.59 -10.00 -5.02
C ASN A 679 45.04 -11.48 -5.17
N SER A 680 44.14 -12.45 -5.08
CA SER A 680 44.49 -13.87 -5.24
C SER A 680 44.05 -14.41 -6.61
N ASP A 681 44.96 -14.64 -7.55
CA ASP A 681 44.59 -15.19 -8.89
C ASP A 681 44.10 -16.65 -8.83
N SER A 682 44.39 -17.37 -7.74
CA SER A 682 44.02 -18.77 -7.55
C SER A 682 43.87 -19.09 -6.06
N LEU A 683 42.84 -19.86 -5.74
CA LEU A 683 42.42 -20.23 -4.40
C LEU A 683 42.42 -21.76 -4.26
N GLU A 684 42.88 -22.25 -3.11
CA GLU A 684 42.68 -23.64 -2.68
C GLU A 684 41.77 -23.64 -1.45
N MET A 685 40.77 -24.51 -1.49
CA MET A 685 39.82 -24.71 -0.41
C MET A 685 39.88 -26.15 0.05
N VAL A 686 40.03 -26.36 1.35
CA VAL A 686 40.05 -27.68 1.97
C VAL A 686 38.85 -27.78 2.90
N LEU A 687 37.96 -28.74 2.63
CA LEU A 687 36.88 -29.13 3.53
C LEU A 687 37.27 -30.40 4.29
N SER A 688 37.06 -30.42 5.61
CA SER A 688 37.40 -31.56 6.48
C SER A 688 36.23 -31.97 7.36
N ALA A 689 35.95 -33.28 7.46
CA ALA A 689 34.88 -33.87 8.26
C ALA A 689 35.34 -35.05 9.13
N VAL A 690 34.62 -35.28 10.23
CA VAL A 690 34.89 -36.32 11.25
C VAL A 690 33.58 -36.98 11.66
N ASP A 691 33.55 -38.30 11.86
CA ASP A 691 32.38 -39.04 12.38
C ASP A 691 32.47 -39.38 13.88
N SER A 692 31.46 -40.07 14.41
CA SER A 692 31.40 -40.51 15.83
C SER A 692 32.33 -41.66 16.18
N SER A 693 32.76 -42.47 15.21
CA SER A 693 33.72 -43.57 15.36
C SER A 693 35.18 -43.11 15.15
N ASN A 694 35.38 -41.79 14.99
CA ASN A 694 36.64 -41.11 14.73
C ASN A 694 37.29 -41.51 13.40
N ASN A 695 36.50 -41.86 12.39
CA ASN A 695 36.96 -41.88 11.02
C ASN A 695 36.95 -40.46 10.44
N HIS A 696 37.88 -40.20 9.51
CA HIS A 696 38.15 -38.86 8.98
C HIS A 696 38.07 -38.83 7.45
N SER A 697 37.58 -37.72 6.91
CA SER A 697 37.67 -37.44 5.47
C SER A 697 37.92 -35.97 5.17
N SER A 698 38.49 -35.71 4.00
CA SER A 698 38.75 -34.35 3.51
C SER A 698 38.63 -34.29 1.99
N THR A 699 38.17 -33.16 1.47
CA THR A 699 38.03 -32.88 0.04
C THR A 699 38.58 -31.50 -0.29
N ASN A 700 39.31 -31.39 -1.40
CA ASN A 700 39.93 -30.15 -1.85
C ASN A 700 39.25 -29.62 -3.13
N LEU A 701 39.20 -28.29 -3.26
CA LEU A 701 38.74 -27.58 -4.45
C LEU A 701 39.67 -26.41 -4.76
N GLN A 702 40.19 -26.37 -5.98
CA GLN A 702 40.99 -25.28 -6.51
C GLN A 702 40.18 -24.44 -7.50
N LEU A 703 40.22 -23.11 -7.37
CA LEU A 703 39.49 -22.16 -8.22
C LEU A 703 40.41 -21.06 -8.73
N LEU A 704 40.14 -20.56 -9.93
CA LEU A 704 40.84 -19.42 -10.52
C LEU A 704 39.99 -18.17 -10.37
N THR A 705 40.55 -17.06 -9.87
CA THR A 705 39.78 -15.82 -9.72
C THR A 705 40.03 -14.88 -10.89
N LYS A 706 38.99 -14.15 -11.31
CA LYS A 706 39.12 -13.11 -12.33
C LYS A 706 38.19 -11.95 -12.01
N VAL A 707 38.62 -10.73 -12.34
CA VAL A 707 37.69 -9.58 -12.42
C VAL A 707 36.71 -9.87 -13.54
N VAL A 708 35.52 -10.36 -13.19
CA VAL A 708 34.42 -10.50 -14.14
C VAL A 708 33.96 -9.08 -14.45
N GLN A 709 34.23 -8.63 -15.68
CA GLN A 709 33.77 -7.34 -16.16
C GLN A 709 32.22 -7.33 -16.17
N PRO A 710 31.57 -6.22 -15.79
CA PRO A 710 30.11 -6.06 -15.62
C PRO A 710 29.21 -6.25 -16.88
N SER A 711 29.68 -6.87 -17.96
CA SER A 711 28.95 -6.93 -19.23
C SER A 711 27.70 -7.81 -19.19
N VAL A 712 27.71 -8.94 -18.48
CA VAL A 712 26.54 -9.83 -18.36
C VAL A 712 25.40 -9.12 -17.64
N GLN A 713 25.71 -8.47 -16.53
CA GLN A 713 24.71 -7.94 -15.63
C GLN A 713 24.11 -6.64 -16.18
N GLN A 714 24.96 -5.76 -16.74
CA GLN A 714 24.53 -4.59 -17.49
C GLN A 714 23.62 -4.98 -18.66
N LEU A 715 24.01 -6.00 -19.43
CA LEU A 715 23.21 -6.46 -20.55
C LEU A 715 21.84 -6.97 -20.11
N VAL A 716 21.77 -7.83 -19.08
CA VAL A 716 20.50 -8.34 -18.56
C VAL A 716 19.60 -7.19 -18.11
N LYS A 717 20.16 -6.23 -17.37
CA LYS A 717 19.43 -5.05 -16.88
C LYS A 717 18.88 -4.18 -18.00
N ARG A 718 19.61 -4.04 -19.11
CA ARG A 718 19.19 -3.18 -20.22
C ARG A 718 18.32 -3.90 -21.24
N ALA A 719 18.68 -5.12 -21.61
CA ALA A 719 18.07 -5.88 -22.72
C ALA A 719 16.87 -6.73 -22.29
N THR A 720 16.43 -6.62 -21.04
CA THR A 720 15.29 -7.37 -20.51
C THR A 720 14.45 -6.48 -19.59
N PHE A 721 13.23 -6.92 -19.29
CA PHE A 721 12.38 -6.28 -18.27
C PHE A 721 12.73 -6.72 -16.84
N GLY A 722 13.82 -7.46 -16.66
CA GLY A 722 14.33 -7.97 -15.38
C GLY A 722 15.02 -9.32 -15.51
N ALA A 723 16.07 -9.51 -14.72
CA ALA A 723 16.74 -10.80 -14.59
C ALA A 723 15.78 -11.84 -13.98
N THR A 724 15.88 -13.10 -14.43
CA THR A 724 15.40 -14.25 -13.67
C THR A 724 16.63 -15.09 -13.26
N PRO A 725 16.55 -15.90 -12.20
CA PRO A 725 17.66 -16.78 -11.82
C PRO A 725 18.12 -17.68 -12.98
N THR A 726 17.17 -18.22 -13.75
CA THR A 726 17.45 -19.06 -14.91
C THR A 726 18.15 -18.28 -16.04
N LEU A 727 17.67 -17.06 -16.33
CA LEU A 727 18.23 -16.22 -17.40
C LEU A 727 19.65 -15.77 -17.09
N ALA A 728 19.94 -15.39 -15.84
CA ALA A 728 21.28 -15.03 -15.42
C ALA A 728 22.26 -16.19 -15.59
N ASN A 729 21.84 -17.41 -15.21
CA ASN A 729 22.64 -18.63 -15.40
C ASN A 729 22.82 -18.97 -16.88
N GLU A 730 21.77 -18.86 -17.69
CA GLU A 730 21.82 -19.09 -19.13
C GLU A 730 22.89 -18.22 -19.80
N ILE A 731 22.86 -16.91 -19.55
CA ILE A 731 23.80 -15.96 -20.17
C ILE A 731 25.24 -16.22 -19.73
N THR A 732 25.44 -16.57 -18.45
CA THR A 732 26.75 -16.98 -17.95
C THR A 732 27.26 -18.24 -18.64
N GLN A 733 26.38 -19.20 -18.94
CA GLN A 733 26.74 -20.46 -19.59
C GLN A 733 27.00 -20.32 -21.10
N VAL A 734 26.13 -19.61 -21.84
CA VAL A 734 26.24 -19.48 -23.32
C VAL A 734 27.17 -18.35 -23.75
N GLY A 735 27.41 -17.39 -22.85
CA GLY A 735 28.20 -16.19 -23.08
C GLY A 735 27.36 -15.05 -23.70
N VAL A 736 27.70 -13.82 -23.31
CA VAL A 736 27.02 -12.57 -23.69
C VAL A 736 26.75 -12.45 -25.19
N ASN A 737 27.78 -12.61 -26.02
CA ASN A 737 27.65 -12.39 -27.46
C ASN A 737 26.73 -13.42 -28.11
N THR A 738 26.82 -14.69 -27.69
CA THR A 738 25.94 -15.76 -28.17
C THR A 738 24.48 -15.46 -27.82
N TRP A 739 24.23 -15.03 -26.60
CA TRP A 739 22.89 -14.67 -26.14
C TRP A 739 22.33 -13.45 -26.89
N ILE A 740 23.14 -12.41 -27.14
CA ILE A 740 22.72 -11.26 -27.96
C ILE A 740 22.26 -11.74 -29.34
N GLU A 741 23.05 -12.57 -30.02
CA GLU A 741 22.71 -13.05 -31.37
C GLU A 741 21.44 -13.92 -31.36
N GLN A 742 21.20 -14.71 -30.31
CA GLN A 742 19.94 -15.45 -30.13
C GLN A 742 18.75 -14.49 -29.98
N GLN A 743 18.87 -13.47 -29.13
CA GLN A 743 17.82 -12.48 -28.89
C GLN A 743 17.55 -11.58 -30.10
N LEU A 744 18.53 -11.41 -30.99
CA LEU A 744 18.37 -10.73 -32.27
C LEU A 744 17.65 -11.59 -33.34
N ALA A 745 17.43 -12.88 -33.06
CA ALA A 745 16.68 -13.82 -33.89
C ALA A 745 15.49 -14.41 -33.08
N PRO A 746 14.50 -13.58 -32.70
CA PRO A 746 13.43 -13.98 -31.78
C PRO A 746 12.61 -15.18 -32.27
N GLU A 747 12.51 -15.40 -33.58
CA GLU A 747 11.86 -16.57 -34.20
C GLU A 747 12.50 -17.90 -33.82
N MET A 748 13.76 -17.89 -33.37
CA MET A 748 14.48 -19.08 -32.90
C MET A 748 14.23 -19.38 -31.42
N ILE A 749 13.53 -18.48 -30.71
CA ILE A 749 13.23 -18.61 -29.29
C ILE A 749 11.78 -19.07 -29.13
N ASP A 750 11.61 -20.18 -28.40
CA ASP A 750 10.32 -20.78 -28.11
C ASP A 750 9.58 -20.03 -26.99
N ASP A 751 8.45 -19.42 -27.35
CA ASP A 751 7.52 -18.68 -26.49
C ASP A 751 6.10 -19.32 -26.49
N ASP A 752 5.96 -20.59 -26.89
CA ASP A 752 4.67 -21.26 -27.04
C ASP A 752 3.81 -21.23 -25.76
N GLU A 753 4.45 -21.31 -24.59
CA GLU A 753 3.78 -21.21 -23.29
C GLU A 753 3.08 -19.86 -23.12
N LEU A 754 3.77 -18.75 -23.43
CA LEU A 754 3.18 -17.42 -23.39
C LEU A 754 2.07 -17.29 -24.43
N GLU A 755 2.28 -17.76 -25.65
CA GLU A 755 1.27 -17.69 -26.71
C GLU A 755 -0.02 -18.43 -26.33
N SER A 756 0.11 -19.56 -25.62
CA SER A 756 -1.04 -20.25 -25.04
C SER A 756 -1.77 -19.38 -24.01
N MET A 757 -1.05 -18.75 -23.07
CA MET A 757 -1.67 -17.85 -22.08
C MET A 757 -2.37 -16.66 -22.73
N LEU A 758 -1.77 -16.09 -23.79
CA LEU A 758 -2.34 -14.96 -24.51
C LEU A 758 -3.60 -15.32 -25.29
N SER A 759 -3.70 -16.55 -25.79
CA SER A 759 -4.89 -17.04 -26.49
C SER A 759 -6.16 -17.06 -25.61
N GLU A 760 -5.98 -17.12 -24.28
CA GLU A 760 -7.05 -17.09 -23.29
C GLU A 760 -7.48 -15.67 -22.89
N LEU A 761 -6.77 -14.62 -23.34
CA LEU A 761 -7.05 -13.23 -23.01
C LEU A 761 -7.65 -12.47 -24.22
N PRO A 762 -8.99 -12.47 -24.39
CA PRO A 762 -9.63 -11.67 -25.44
C PRO A 762 -9.45 -10.18 -25.17
N ILE A 763 -9.04 -9.42 -26.19
CA ILE A 763 -8.83 -7.97 -26.07
C ILE A 763 -10.12 -7.22 -26.40
N GLU A 764 -10.93 -6.99 -25.37
CA GLU A 764 -12.18 -6.22 -25.49
C GLU A 764 -12.08 -4.81 -24.92
N SER A 765 -11.10 -4.57 -24.04
CA SER A 765 -10.87 -3.28 -23.40
C SER A 765 -9.41 -2.86 -23.41
N ILE A 766 -9.16 -1.56 -23.22
CA ILE A 766 -7.80 -1.04 -23.08
C ILE A 766 -7.06 -1.68 -21.90
N ASN A 767 -7.77 -2.10 -20.85
CA ASN A 767 -7.12 -2.78 -19.74
C ASN A 767 -6.65 -4.18 -20.14
N ASP A 768 -7.39 -4.91 -20.98
CA ASP A 768 -6.95 -6.23 -21.45
C ASP A 768 -5.70 -6.11 -22.32
N LEU A 769 -5.63 -5.08 -23.18
CA LEU A 769 -4.41 -4.78 -23.93
C LEU A 769 -3.22 -4.45 -23.02
N ARG A 770 -3.43 -3.68 -21.95
CA ARG A 770 -2.38 -3.39 -20.95
C ARG A 770 -1.92 -4.64 -20.21
N LYS A 771 -2.83 -5.56 -19.88
CA LYS A 771 -2.48 -6.84 -19.27
C LYS A 771 -1.64 -7.68 -20.22
N ARG A 772 -2.05 -7.76 -21.49
CA ARG A 772 -1.29 -8.46 -22.54
C ARG A 772 0.13 -7.89 -22.68
N GLU A 773 0.27 -6.57 -22.67
CA GLU A 773 1.59 -5.92 -22.71
C GLU A 773 2.45 -6.34 -21.50
N LEU A 774 1.89 -6.35 -20.29
CA LEU A 774 2.62 -6.84 -19.11
C LEU A 774 2.96 -8.33 -19.19
N MET A 775 2.08 -9.17 -19.75
CA MET A 775 2.34 -10.60 -19.94
C MET A 775 3.53 -10.83 -20.88
N TYR A 776 3.62 -10.10 -21.99
CA TYR A 776 4.80 -10.14 -22.87
C TYR A 776 6.07 -9.79 -22.10
N GLN A 777 6.06 -8.70 -21.35
CA GLN A 777 7.24 -8.23 -20.63
C GLN A 777 7.67 -9.19 -19.50
N ILE A 778 6.70 -9.81 -18.82
CA ILE A 778 6.94 -10.68 -17.67
C ILE A 778 7.30 -12.11 -18.08
N TYR A 779 6.64 -12.70 -19.07
CA TYR A 779 6.78 -14.14 -19.36
C TYR A 779 7.56 -14.47 -20.64
N SER A 780 7.66 -13.56 -21.62
CA SER A 780 8.36 -13.86 -22.88
C SER A 780 9.84 -14.18 -22.64
N LYS A 781 10.38 -15.17 -23.34
CA LYS A 781 11.82 -15.43 -23.42
C LYS A 781 12.49 -14.54 -24.49
N ARG A 782 11.72 -13.99 -25.43
CA ARG A 782 12.14 -13.01 -26.46
C ARG A 782 12.28 -11.60 -25.86
N GLN A 783 13.02 -11.46 -24.78
CA GLN A 783 13.10 -10.23 -23.97
C GLN A 783 13.57 -9.01 -24.77
N LEU A 784 14.57 -9.16 -25.64
CA LEU A 784 15.05 -8.03 -26.44
C LEU A 784 13.98 -7.52 -27.41
N GLN A 785 13.20 -8.43 -28.00
CA GLN A 785 12.06 -8.07 -28.85
C GLN A 785 11.03 -7.27 -28.06
N GLN A 786 10.70 -7.68 -26.83
CA GLN A 786 9.72 -6.95 -26.01
C GLN A 786 10.22 -5.56 -25.59
N VAL A 787 11.51 -5.44 -25.23
CA VAL A 787 12.11 -4.14 -24.90
C VAL A 787 12.07 -3.21 -26.11
N MET A 788 12.36 -3.71 -27.30
CA MET A 788 12.29 -2.92 -28.53
C MET A 788 10.84 -2.61 -28.94
N ALA A 789 9.90 -3.54 -28.77
CA ALA A 789 8.48 -3.30 -29.01
C ALA A 789 7.98 -2.14 -28.14
N TRP A 790 8.33 -2.13 -26.85
CA TRP A 790 8.05 -1.03 -25.94
C TRP A 790 8.72 0.29 -26.36
N PHE A 791 9.99 0.23 -26.80
CA PHE A 791 10.68 1.42 -27.30
C PHE A 791 9.94 2.05 -28.49
N TRP A 792 9.46 1.24 -29.44
CA TRP A 792 8.72 1.73 -30.62
C TRP A 792 7.32 2.21 -30.29
N GLU A 793 6.59 1.50 -29.43
CA GLU A 793 5.30 1.94 -28.89
C GLU A 793 5.42 3.32 -28.22
N ASN A 794 6.50 3.54 -27.46
CA ASN A 794 6.76 4.81 -26.81
C ASN A 794 7.26 5.89 -27.79
N HIS A 795 8.03 5.51 -28.82
CA HIS A 795 8.53 6.43 -29.84
C HIS A 795 7.43 6.98 -30.74
N PHE A 796 6.48 6.13 -31.12
CA PHE A 796 5.30 6.46 -31.95
C PHE A 796 4.04 6.57 -31.08
N SER A 797 4.14 7.25 -29.94
CA SER A 797 3.10 7.20 -28.91
C SER A 797 1.76 7.76 -29.36
N THR A 798 0.69 7.01 -29.11
CA THR A 798 -0.71 7.38 -29.29
C THR A 798 -1.43 7.54 -27.95
N ASP A 799 -2.37 8.49 -27.87
CA ASP A 799 -3.26 8.61 -26.71
C ASP A 799 -4.61 7.93 -27.01
N PHE A 800 -4.83 6.77 -26.39
CA PHE A 800 -6.09 6.04 -26.46
C PHE A 800 -7.31 6.92 -26.20
N ASN A 801 -7.21 7.94 -25.33
CA ASN A 801 -8.34 8.79 -24.98
C ASN A 801 -8.86 9.63 -26.15
N ARG A 802 -8.05 9.83 -27.20
CA ARG A 802 -8.36 10.63 -28.39
C ARG A 802 -9.23 9.91 -29.41
N HIS A 803 -9.21 8.57 -29.43
CA HIS A 803 -10.04 7.77 -30.34
C HIS A 803 -10.92 6.73 -29.65
N ARG A 804 -10.51 6.22 -28.47
CA ARG A 804 -11.25 5.25 -27.63
C ARG A 804 -11.63 3.96 -28.36
N LYS A 805 -10.72 3.45 -29.19
CA LYS A 805 -10.87 2.20 -29.96
C LYS A 805 -9.70 1.27 -29.66
N VAL A 806 -9.92 0.26 -28.81
CA VAL A 806 -8.86 -0.67 -28.39
C VAL A 806 -8.27 -1.42 -29.57
N ALA A 807 -9.09 -1.80 -30.56
CA ALA A 807 -8.62 -2.48 -31.77
C ALA A 807 -7.60 -1.68 -32.60
N TYR A 808 -7.58 -0.34 -32.47
CA TYR A 808 -6.57 0.48 -33.15
C TYR A 808 -5.21 0.35 -32.46
N GLU A 809 -5.18 0.52 -31.13
CA GLU A 809 -3.95 0.34 -30.33
C GLU A 809 -3.46 -1.11 -30.43
N GLU A 810 -4.36 -2.07 -30.37
CA GLU A 810 -4.04 -3.50 -30.41
C GLU A 810 -3.29 -3.86 -31.70
N ARG A 811 -3.77 -3.36 -32.84
CA ARG A 811 -3.19 -3.64 -34.16
C ARG A 811 -1.82 -2.99 -34.33
N GLU A 812 -1.71 -1.72 -33.95
CA GLU A 812 -0.45 -0.98 -34.02
C GLU A 812 0.61 -1.61 -33.12
N ASN A 813 0.27 -1.87 -31.85
CA ASN A 813 1.14 -2.51 -30.88
C ASN A 813 1.60 -3.93 -31.32
N SER A 814 0.69 -4.75 -31.88
CA SER A 814 1.06 -6.06 -32.44
C SER A 814 1.99 -5.95 -33.65
N ALA A 815 1.78 -4.96 -34.51
CA ALA A 815 2.64 -4.71 -35.66
C ALA A 815 4.03 -4.24 -35.22
N PHE A 816 4.12 -3.29 -34.27
CA PHE A 816 5.41 -2.87 -33.71
C PHE A 816 6.18 -4.02 -33.08
N ARG A 817 5.53 -4.91 -32.33
CA ARG A 817 6.18 -6.09 -31.75
C ARG A 817 6.72 -7.05 -32.81
N THR A 818 5.92 -7.32 -33.83
CA THR A 818 6.32 -8.19 -34.96
C THR A 818 7.55 -7.64 -35.68
N HIS A 819 7.61 -6.32 -35.84
CA HIS A 819 8.67 -5.63 -36.58
C HIS A 819 9.73 -4.98 -35.67
N ALA A 820 9.75 -5.28 -34.36
CA ALA A 820 10.55 -4.55 -33.38
C ALA A 820 12.07 -4.61 -33.65
N LEU A 821 12.51 -5.70 -34.29
CA LEU A 821 13.89 -5.96 -34.71
C LEU A 821 14.03 -5.97 -36.24
N GLY A 822 13.11 -5.30 -36.97
CA GLY A 822 13.14 -5.16 -38.42
C GLY A 822 13.87 -3.90 -38.90
N LYS A 823 13.37 -3.29 -39.97
CA LYS A 823 13.85 -1.98 -40.45
C LYS A 823 13.02 -0.83 -39.89
N PHE A 824 13.67 0.30 -39.64
CA PHE A 824 12.96 1.52 -39.19
C PHE A 824 11.91 2.02 -40.19
N SER A 825 12.13 1.83 -41.50
CA SER A 825 11.14 2.19 -42.53
C SER A 825 9.79 1.50 -42.32
N ASP A 826 9.82 0.23 -41.93
CA ASP A 826 8.62 -0.58 -41.73
C ASP A 826 7.87 -0.09 -40.49
N LEU A 827 8.59 0.23 -39.41
CA LEU A 827 8.03 0.79 -38.19
C LEU A 827 7.39 2.18 -38.43
N LEU A 828 8.06 3.04 -39.21
CA LEU A 828 7.51 4.33 -39.61
C LEU A 828 6.23 4.18 -40.43
N GLU A 829 6.19 3.22 -41.36
CA GLU A 829 5.01 2.94 -42.17
C GLU A 829 3.84 2.38 -41.34
N ILE A 830 4.13 1.47 -40.40
CA ILE A 830 3.15 0.93 -39.44
C ILE A 830 2.48 2.08 -38.70
N SER A 831 3.26 2.99 -38.12
CA SER A 831 2.72 4.16 -37.42
C SER A 831 1.92 5.06 -38.36
N ALA A 832 2.45 5.34 -39.55
CA ALA A 832 1.81 6.27 -40.47
C ALA A 832 0.47 5.80 -41.03
N LYS A 833 0.30 4.49 -41.14
CA LYS A 833 -0.96 3.85 -41.55
C LYS A 833 -1.80 3.39 -40.36
N SER A 834 -1.37 3.61 -39.12
CA SER A 834 -2.15 3.25 -37.93
C SER A 834 -3.42 4.10 -37.83
N PRO A 835 -4.62 3.47 -37.71
CA PRO A 835 -5.84 4.20 -37.37
C PRO A 835 -5.76 4.96 -36.03
N ALA A 836 -4.96 4.50 -35.07
CA ALA A 836 -4.76 5.23 -33.80
C ALA A 836 -4.00 6.53 -34.07
N MET A 837 -2.85 6.46 -34.76
CA MET A 837 -2.02 7.62 -35.09
C MET A 837 -2.75 8.65 -35.97
N LEU A 838 -3.39 8.19 -37.05
CA LEU A 838 -4.14 9.05 -37.99
C LEU A 838 -5.29 9.78 -37.31
N LYS A 839 -5.92 9.15 -36.31
CA LYS A 839 -7.01 9.76 -35.53
C LYS A 839 -6.47 10.66 -34.43
N TYR A 840 -5.36 10.27 -33.79
CA TYR A 840 -4.73 11.01 -32.70
C TYR A 840 -4.23 12.38 -33.15
N LEU A 841 -3.51 12.43 -34.28
CA LEU A 841 -2.93 13.66 -34.83
C LEU A 841 -3.81 14.30 -35.91
N ASP A 842 -5.10 13.94 -35.94
CA ASP A 842 -6.15 14.52 -36.77
C ASP A 842 -5.91 14.50 -38.30
N ASN A 843 -5.00 13.64 -38.80
CA ASN A 843 -4.76 13.51 -40.24
C ASN A 843 -6.00 13.00 -41.00
N VAL A 844 -6.89 12.27 -40.33
CA VAL A 844 -8.20 11.88 -40.86
C VAL A 844 -9.04 13.07 -41.36
N SER A 845 -8.79 14.29 -40.88
CA SER A 845 -9.47 15.51 -41.32
C SER A 845 -8.76 16.23 -42.48
N SER A 846 -7.51 15.89 -42.76
CA SER A 846 -6.68 16.50 -43.80
C SER A 846 -7.21 16.16 -45.20
N ARG A 847 -7.34 17.17 -46.05
CA ARG A 847 -7.79 17.02 -47.46
C ARG A 847 -7.33 18.19 -48.31
N ALA A 848 -7.35 18.01 -49.63
CA ALA A 848 -7.06 19.05 -50.60
C ALA A 848 -7.81 20.36 -50.28
N GLY A 849 -7.07 21.47 -50.23
CA GLY A 849 -7.58 22.80 -49.90
C GLY A 849 -7.93 23.05 -48.42
N ARG A 850 -7.80 22.05 -47.54
CA ARG A 850 -7.92 22.15 -46.06
C ARG A 850 -6.99 21.14 -45.39
N ILE A 851 -5.69 21.40 -45.50
CA ILE A 851 -4.65 20.55 -44.91
C ILE A 851 -4.62 20.70 -43.37
N ASN A 852 -4.22 19.64 -42.68
CA ASN A 852 -3.87 19.67 -41.27
C ASN A 852 -2.39 19.34 -41.13
N GLU A 853 -1.60 20.30 -40.64
CA GLU A 853 -0.14 20.20 -40.53
C GLU A 853 0.31 19.38 -39.32
N ASN A 854 -0.57 19.09 -38.35
CA ASN A 854 -0.18 18.50 -37.07
C ASN A 854 0.57 17.18 -37.26
N TYR A 855 -0.01 16.21 -37.98
CA TYR A 855 0.65 14.93 -38.22
C TYR A 855 1.97 15.06 -39.00
N ALA A 856 2.00 15.93 -40.03
CA ALA A 856 3.23 16.16 -40.81
C ALA A 856 4.35 16.74 -39.95
N ARG A 857 4.02 17.67 -39.05
CA ARG A 857 4.95 18.25 -38.08
C ARG A 857 5.52 17.18 -37.17
N GLU A 858 4.67 16.40 -36.49
CA GLU A 858 5.14 15.39 -35.53
C GLU A 858 5.98 14.30 -36.20
N VAL A 859 5.63 13.85 -37.41
CA VAL A 859 6.44 12.88 -38.16
C VAL A 859 7.84 13.39 -38.42
N MET A 860 8.00 14.68 -38.78
CA MET A 860 9.31 15.28 -39.04
C MET A 860 10.05 15.60 -37.73
N GLU A 861 9.37 16.18 -36.75
CA GLU A 861 9.96 16.68 -35.51
C GLU A 861 10.27 15.61 -34.48
N LEU A 862 9.34 14.68 -34.24
CA LEU A 862 9.39 13.73 -33.12
C LEU A 862 9.68 12.30 -33.53
N HIS A 863 9.29 11.92 -34.75
CA HIS A 863 9.44 10.54 -35.23
C HIS A 863 10.63 10.33 -36.16
N THR A 864 11.13 11.37 -36.86
CA THR A 864 12.20 11.18 -37.87
C THR A 864 13.36 12.16 -37.72
N LEU A 865 13.28 13.35 -38.32
CA LEU A 865 14.42 14.24 -38.51
C LEU A 865 14.91 14.89 -37.20
N GLY A 866 14.05 14.94 -36.18
CA GLY A 866 14.27 15.71 -34.97
C GLY A 866 13.96 17.20 -35.18
N VAL A 867 13.66 17.94 -34.11
CA VAL A 867 13.36 19.39 -34.15
C VAL A 867 14.42 20.21 -34.89
N ASN A 868 15.70 19.82 -34.81
CA ASN A 868 16.82 20.48 -35.49
C ASN A 868 17.26 19.75 -36.77
N GLY A 869 16.35 19.02 -37.42
CA GLY A 869 16.65 18.11 -38.53
C GLY A 869 16.96 18.75 -39.88
N GLY A 870 16.85 20.08 -39.98
CA GLY A 870 17.23 20.85 -41.18
C GLY A 870 16.13 21.04 -42.22
N TYR A 871 14.86 20.78 -41.86
CA TYR A 871 13.69 21.07 -42.70
C TYR A 871 13.13 22.49 -42.40
N THR A 872 12.21 22.95 -43.23
CA THR A 872 11.55 24.26 -43.15
C THR A 872 10.04 24.14 -42.89
N ASP A 873 9.38 25.24 -42.52
CA ASP A 873 7.90 25.26 -42.39
C ASP A 873 7.21 24.89 -43.72
N ASP A 874 7.81 25.25 -44.86
CA ASP A 874 7.30 24.87 -46.19
C ASP A 874 7.35 23.35 -46.41
N ASP A 875 8.34 22.65 -45.84
CA ASP A 875 8.42 21.19 -45.92
C ASP A 875 7.30 20.51 -45.11
N ILE A 876 6.91 21.09 -43.97
CA ILE A 876 5.77 20.61 -43.17
C ILE A 876 4.47 20.74 -43.97
N ILE A 877 4.26 21.91 -44.59
CA ILE A 877 3.09 22.16 -45.45
C ILE A 877 3.07 21.17 -46.61
N SER A 878 4.21 20.96 -47.28
CA SER A 878 4.34 20.01 -48.37
C SER A 878 4.04 18.57 -47.94
N LEU A 879 4.55 18.12 -46.80
CA LEU A 879 4.24 16.79 -46.26
C LEU A 879 2.75 16.67 -45.87
N ALA A 880 2.16 17.72 -45.28
CA ALA A 880 0.74 17.75 -44.97
C ALA A 880 -0.14 17.63 -46.22
N ARG A 881 0.29 18.22 -47.35
CA ARG A 881 -0.34 18.06 -48.67
C ARG A 881 -0.17 16.64 -49.20
N ILE A 882 1.02 16.08 -49.12
CA ILE A 882 1.33 14.70 -49.56
C ILE A 882 0.44 13.68 -48.80
N LEU A 883 0.21 13.90 -47.52
CA LEU A 883 -0.57 12.99 -46.67
C LEU A 883 -2.09 13.22 -46.75
N THR A 884 -2.58 14.17 -47.56
CA THR A 884 -4.02 14.37 -47.73
C THR A 884 -4.70 13.14 -48.32
N GLY A 885 -5.93 12.86 -47.90
CA GLY A 885 -6.68 11.71 -48.39
C GLY A 885 -6.35 10.39 -47.67
N TRP A 886 -5.30 10.34 -46.85
CA TRP A 886 -5.08 9.24 -45.90
C TRP A 886 -6.16 9.31 -44.80
N HIS A 887 -6.99 8.27 -44.69
CA HIS A 887 -8.16 8.26 -43.83
C HIS A 887 -8.40 6.88 -43.22
N ILE A 888 -9.47 6.76 -42.43
CA ILE A 888 -9.91 5.50 -41.83
C ILE A 888 -11.29 5.17 -42.39
N ALA A 889 -11.46 3.98 -42.96
CA ALA A 889 -12.75 3.44 -43.37
C ALA A 889 -12.93 2.04 -42.79
N GLU A 890 -14.11 1.75 -42.24
CA GLU A 890 -14.42 0.47 -41.58
C GLU A 890 -13.42 0.05 -40.47
N GLY A 891 -12.70 1.02 -39.89
CA GLY A 891 -11.70 0.76 -38.86
C GLY A 891 -10.30 0.43 -39.38
N GLU A 892 -10.08 0.53 -40.69
CA GLU A 892 -8.79 0.30 -41.35
C GLU A 892 -8.28 1.56 -42.05
N PHE A 893 -6.97 1.62 -42.29
CA PHE A 893 -6.38 2.60 -43.18
C PHE A 893 -7.01 2.52 -44.58
N THR A 894 -7.29 3.66 -45.19
CA THR A 894 -7.78 3.76 -46.56
C THR A 894 -7.34 5.07 -47.19
N PHE A 895 -7.00 5.03 -48.47
CA PHE A 895 -6.71 6.21 -49.27
C PHE A 895 -7.94 6.70 -50.06
N SER A 896 -8.21 8.00 -49.97
CA SER A 896 -9.36 8.67 -50.59
C SER A 896 -8.87 9.64 -51.68
N ALA A 897 -8.76 9.17 -52.92
CA ALA A 897 -8.22 9.96 -54.04
C ALA A 897 -8.94 11.30 -54.28
N ASN A 898 -10.26 11.36 -54.04
CA ASN A 898 -11.06 12.59 -54.16
C ASN A 898 -10.79 13.64 -53.07
N ARG A 899 -10.09 13.26 -52.00
CA ARG A 899 -9.67 14.13 -50.90
C ARG A 899 -8.18 14.48 -50.98
N HIS A 900 -7.44 13.86 -51.88
CA HIS A 900 -6.01 14.06 -52.02
C HIS A 900 -5.69 15.28 -52.89
N ASP A 901 -4.67 16.03 -52.49
CA ASP A 901 -4.09 17.12 -53.26
C ASP A 901 -3.24 16.49 -54.38
N ASN A 902 -3.69 16.61 -55.63
CA ASN A 902 -3.04 15.97 -56.78
C ASN A 902 -2.03 16.89 -57.51
N ASP A 903 -1.58 17.97 -56.89
CA ASP A 903 -0.51 18.79 -57.47
C ASP A 903 0.87 18.20 -57.16
N ASN A 904 1.88 18.54 -57.95
CA ASN A 904 3.28 18.26 -57.59
C ASN A 904 3.70 19.12 -56.38
N LYS A 905 4.50 18.55 -55.48
CA LYS A 905 5.00 19.24 -54.28
C LYS A 905 6.53 19.34 -54.32
N LEU A 906 7.08 20.29 -53.57
CA LEU A 906 8.51 20.39 -53.31
C LEU A 906 8.72 20.03 -51.84
N PHE A 907 9.45 18.94 -51.58
CA PHE A 907 9.69 18.42 -50.23
C PHE A 907 11.16 18.10 -50.05
N LEU A 908 11.80 18.69 -49.03
CA LEU A 908 13.23 18.60 -48.74
C LEU A 908 14.10 18.92 -49.95
N ASN A 909 13.74 19.99 -50.68
CA ASN A 909 14.36 20.43 -51.94
C ASN A 909 14.25 19.46 -53.13
N GLU A 910 13.41 18.43 -53.04
CA GLU A 910 13.15 17.49 -54.13
C GLU A 910 11.70 17.58 -54.62
N GLN A 911 11.49 17.46 -55.93
CA GLN A 911 10.15 17.44 -56.50
C GLN A 911 9.50 16.08 -56.27
N VAL A 912 8.32 16.07 -55.65
CA VAL A 912 7.45 14.90 -55.49
C VAL A 912 6.34 15.00 -56.54
N VAL A 913 6.33 14.04 -57.47
CA VAL A 913 5.31 13.96 -58.52
C VAL A 913 4.02 13.41 -57.93
N ALA A 914 2.89 14.02 -58.30
CA ALA A 914 1.57 13.60 -57.86
C ALA A 914 1.34 12.10 -58.13
N GLY A 915 1.17 11.32 -57.07
CA GLY A 915 1.13 9.86 -57.13
C GLY A 915 -0.03 9.19 -56.42
N GLY A 916 -0.79 9.90 -55.59
CA GLY A 916 -1.85 9.30 -54.78
C GLY A 916 -1.35 8.77 -53.44
N VAL A 917 -1.54 7.48 -53.15
CA VAL A 917 -1.04 6.90 -51.89
C VAL A 917 0.46 6.67 -51.95
N GLU A 918 0.95 6.30 -53.14
CA GLU A 918 2.33 5.92 -53.43
C GLU A 918 3.31 7.09 -53.23
N GLU A 919 2.87 8.34 -53.42
CA GLU A 919 3.73 9.50 -53.12
C GLU A 919 3.98 9.67 -51.63
N GLY A 920 3.00 9.34 -50.78
CA GLY A 920 3.15 9.38 -49.33
C GLY A 920 4.07 8.28 -48.84
N GLU A 921 3.89 7.05 -49.34
CA GLU A 921 4.77 5.91 -49.04
C GLU A 921 6.22 6.19 -49.46
N ALA A 922 6.44 6.70 -50.67
CA ALA A 922 7.78 7.07 -51.14
C ALA A 922 8.40 8.21 -50.31
N THR A 923 7.58 9.15 -49.84
CA THR A 923 8.05 10.26 -49.00
C THR A 923 8.44 9.79 -47.60
N LEU A 924 7.67 8.87 -46.99
CA LEU A 924 8.03 8.23 -45.72
C LEU A 924 9.31 7.40 -45.85
N ALA A 925 9.47 6.65 -46.95
CA ALA A 925 10.71 5.93 -47.23
C ALA A 925 11.92 6.88 -47.31
N ARG A 926 11.78 8.03 -47.99
CA ARG A 926 12.83 9.05 -48.03
C ARG A 926 13.15 9.64 -46.66
N LEU A 927 12.13 9.94 -45.85
CA LEU A 927 12.32 10.41 -44.47
C LEU A 927 13.06 9.38 -43.63
N SER A 928 12.73 8.09 -43.75
CA SER A 928 13.39 7.02 -43.02
C SER A 928 14.89 6.90 -43.35
N GLN A 929 15.29 7.27 -44.57
CA GLN A 929 16.68 7.19 -45.07
C GLN A 929 17.46 8.49 -44.87
N HIS A 930 16.82 9.57 -44.41
CA HIS A 930 17.46 10.86 -44.28
C HIS A 930 18.58 10.83 -43.22
N PRO A 931 19.76 11.45 -43.45
CA PRO A 931 20.86 11.45 -42.48
C PRO A 931 20.47 11.99 -41.08
N SER A 932 19.61 13.01 -41.02
CA SER A 932 19.10 13.52 -39.74
C SER A 932 18.28 12.47 -38.99
N THR A 933 17.52 11.61 -39.67
CA THR A 933 16.78 10.50 -39.06
C THR A 933 17.75 9.49 -38.45
N ALA A 934 18.82 9.13 -39.18
CA ALA A 934 19.85 8.23 -38.65
C ALA A 934 20.48 8.77 -37.36
N ILE A 935 20.79 10.08 -37.32
CA ILE A 935 21.36 10.74 -36.13
C ILE A 935 20.35 10.77 -34.97
N PHE A 936 19.10 11.08 -35.27
CA PHE A 936 18.03 11.21 -34.28
C PHE A 936 17.67 9.85 -33.64
N ILE A 937 17.41 8.83 -34.45
CA ILE A 937 17.07 7.49 -33.97
C ILE A 937 18.25 6.87 -33.20
N CYS A 938 19.48 6.97 -33.71
CA CYS A 938 20.66 6.52 -32.97
C CYS A 938 20.86 7.29 -31.66
N GLY A 939 20.54 8.60 -31.63
CA GLY A 939 20.55 9.39 -30.40
C GLY A 939 19.58 8.84 -29.35
N LYS A 940 18.33 8.58 -29.73
CA LYS A 940 17.32 8.00 -28.83
C LYS A 940 17.72 6.59 -28.37
N LEU A 941 18.20 5.72 -29.26
CA LEU A 941 18.66 4.37 -28.90
C LEU A 941 19.85 4.40 -27.94
N ILE A 942 20.85 5.26 -28.19
CA ILE A 942 22.00 5.40 -27.29
C ILE A 942 21.56 5.90 -25.91
N GLN A 943 20.65 6.88 -25.85
CA GLN A 943 20.11 7.37 -24.58
C GLN A 943 19.32 6.27 -23.84
N PHE A 944 18.52 5.49 -24.56
CA PHE A 944 17.73 4.40 -24.01
C PHE A 944 18.62 3.29 -23.44
N TRP A 945 19.61 2.84 -24.21
CA TRP A 945 20.46 1.70 -23.88
C TRP A 945 21.58 2.03 -22.89
N ILE A 946 22.22 3.19 -23.01
CA ILE A 946 23.38 3.58 -22.21
C ILE A 946 22.96 4.55 -21.10
N GLY A 947 22.41 5.71 -21.47
CA GLY A 947 21.99 6.75 -20.52
C GLY A 947 22.20 8.16 -21.06
N GLU A 948 22.05 9.17 -20.21
CA GLU A 948 22.02 10.60 -20.57
C GLU A 948 23.41 11.21 -20.88
N GLY A 949 24.44 10.38 -21.07
CA GLY A 949 25.79 10.83 -21.40
C GLY A 949 25.95 11.30 -22.85
N ASN A 950 27.03 12.04 -23.11
CA ASN A 950 27.35 12.54 -24.45
C ASN A 950 28.32 11.58 -25.18
N TYR A 951 27.82 10.87 -26.20
CA TYR A 951 28.57 9.83 -26.94
C TYR A 951 28.71 10.14 -28.43
N PRO A 952 29.35 11.24 -28.83
CA PRO A 952 29.34 11.71 -30.21
C PRO A 952 30.03 10.74 -31.19
N THR A 953 31.05 10.01 -30.73
CA THR A 953 31.72 8.98 -31.54
C THR A 953 30.82 7.78 -31.78
N LEU A 954 30.13 7.29 -30.73
CA LEU A 954 29.20 6.17 -30.86
C LEU A 954 27.98 6.56 -31.71
N GLN A 955 27.44 7.76 -31.51
CA GLN A 955 26.30 8.26 -32.30
C GLN A 955 26.66 8.33 -33.78
N ARG A 956 27.88 8.79 -34.11
CA ARG A 956 28.36 8.79 -35.51
C ARG A 956 28.50 7.37 -36.06
N SER A 957 29.06 6.43 -35.30
CA SER A 957 29.20 5.04 -35.72
C SER A 957 27.85 4.36 -35.92
N CYS A 958 26.91 4.57 -34.99
CA CYS A 958 25.53 4.08 -35.11
C CYS A 958 24.85 4.68 -36.34
N ALA A 959 24.93 5.99 -36.56
CA ALA A 959 24.29 6.65 -37.70
C ALA A 959 24.90 6.18 -39.05
N ALA A 960 26.21 5.93 -39.10
CA ALA A 960 26.84 5.33 -40.26
C ALA A 960 26.35 3.89 -40.50
N GLY A 961 26.22 3.10 -39.43
CA GLY A 961 25.60 1.77 -39.46
C GLY A 961 24.18 1.82 -40.03
N TYR A 962 23.34 2.71 -39.49
CA TYR A 962 21.98 2.96 -39.94
C TYR A 962 21.90 3.24 -41.43
N ILE A 963 22.71 4.16 -41.94
CA ILE A 963 22.70 4.50 -43.37
C ILE A 963 23.13 3.30 -44.21
N SER A 964 24.17 2.57 -43.79
CA SER A 964 24.70 1.43 -44.54
C SER A 964 23.78 0.21 -44.57
N SER A 965 22.96 0.04 -43.53
CA SER A 965 22.03 -1.09 -43.38
C SER A 965 20.59 -0.73 -43.69
N GLU A 966 20.34 0.51 -44.16
CA GLU A 966 19.00 1.04 -44.43
C GLU A 966 18.07 0.97 -43.19
N GLY A 967 18.60 1.30 -42.02
CA GLY A 967 17.85 1.33 -40.76
C GLY A 967 17.55 -0.03 -40.15
N ASP A 968 18.34 -1.07 -40.47
CA ASP A 968 18.26 -2.39 -39.83
C ASP A 968 18.59 -2.29 -38.33
N ILE A 969 17.57 -2.51 -37.48
CA ILE A 969 17.68 -2.36 -36.02
C ILE A 969 18.70 -3.34 -35.39
N PRO A 970 18.75 -4.63 -35.76
CA PRO A 970 19.77 -5.56 -35.25
C PRO A 970 21.21 -5.07 -35.45
N THR A 971 21.51 -4.49 -36.62
CA THR A 971 22.82 -3.89 -36.90
C THR A 971 23.15 -2.76 -35.92
N LEU A 972 22.18 -1.89 -35.59
CA LEU A 972 22.37 -0.80 -34.64
C LEU A 972 22.60 -1.30 -33.22
N LEU A 973 21.81 -2.27 -32.77
CA LEU A 973 21.92 -2.85 -31.44
C LEU A 973 23.28 -3.53 -31.26
N ARG A 974 23.80 -4.23 -32.28
CA ARG A 974 25.17 -4.78 -32.26
C ARG A 974 26.21 -3.69 -32.06
N ILE A 975 26.12 -2.57 -32.78
CA ILE A 975 27.05 -1.44 -32.63
C ILE A 975 27.00 -0.86 -31.21
N ILE A 976 25.80 -0.73 -30.63
CA ILE A 976 25.61 -0.15 -29.30
C ILE A 976 26.12 -1.11 -28.20
N PHE A 977 25.68 -2.37 -28.18
CA PHE A 977 26.05 -3.35 -27.14
C PHE A 977 27.53 -3.71 -27.14
N HIS A 978 28.19 -3.69 -28.30
CA HIS A 978 29.63 -3.93 -28.41
C HIS A 978 30.47 -2.64 -28.26
N SER A 979 29.84 -1.50 -27.98
CA SER A 979 30.57 -0.25 -27.75
C SER A 979 31.24 -0.25 -26.37
N ASN A 980 32.39 0.42 -26.27
CA ASN A 980 33.02 0.67 -24.98
C ASN A 980 32.08 1.44 -24.04
N ALA A 981 31.31 2.40 -24.58
CA ALA A 981 30.39 3.22 -23.81
C ALA A 981 29.31 2.39 -23.09
N PHE A 982 28.87 1.26 -23.66
CA PHE A 982 27.91 0.38 -22.99
C PHE A 982 28.51 -0.33 -21.77
N ASN A 983 29.82 -0.56 -21.75
CA ASN A 983 30.51 -1.37 -20.74
C ASN A 983 31.45 -0.56 -19.82
N ILE A 984 31.50 0.77 -19.91
CA ILE A 984 32.30 1.56 -18.95
C ILE A 984 31.62 1.58 -17.58
N GLU A 985 32.43 1.53 -16.53
CA GLU A 985 32.01 1.48 -15.13
C GLU A 985 31.01 2.59 -14.76
N ASP A 986 31.26 3.84 -15.19
CA ASP A 986 30.39 4.99 -14.92
C ASP A 986 28.95 4.84 -15.46
N ASN A 987 28.73 3.98 -16.45
CA ASN A 987 27.43 3.77 -17.06
C ASN A 987 26.65 2.58 -16.47
N ILE A 988 27.29 1.78 -15.63
CA ILE A 988 26.68 0.61 -15.02
C ILE A 988 25.91 1.01 -13.77
N GLY A 989 24.64 0.59 -13.68
CA GLY A 989 23.76 1.01 -12.59
C GLY A 989 23.54 2.53 -12.51
N SER A 990 23.71 3.24 -13.63
CA SER A 990 23.61 4.71 -13.69
C SER A 990 22.23 5.20 -14.11
N LYS A 991 21.42 4.35 -14.77
CA LYS A 991 20.11 4.76 -15.29
C LYS A 991 19.01 4.38 -14.30
N ILE A 992 18.12 5.31 -14.06
CA ILE A 992 16.96 5.06 -13.20
C ILE A 992 15.91 4.28 -13.99
N LYS A 993 15.38 3.22 -13.39
CA LYS A 993 14.29 2.42 -13.94
C LYS A 993 13.02 3.25 -14.05
N THR A 994 12.27 3.09 -15.14
CA THR A 994 10.89 3.58 -15.24
C THR A 994 9.97 2.80 -14.28
N PRO A 995 8.77 3.29 -13.93
CA PRO A 995 7.81 2.53 -13.15
C PRO A 995 7.52 1.12 -13.68
N LEU A 996 7.43 0.99 -15.01
CA LEU A 996 7.26 -0.29 -15.69
C LEU A 996 8.41 -1.25 -15.36
N GLN A 997 9.65 -0.79 -15.52
CA GLN A 997 10.85 -1.59 -15.24
C GLN A 997 10.99 -1.93 -13.75
N VAL A 998 10.62 -1.03 -12.83
CA VAL A 998 10.59 -1.32 -11.38
C VAL A 998 9.63 -2.47 -11.09
N TYR A 999 8.43 -2.41 -11.65
CA TYR A 999 7.40 -3.43 -11.45
C TYR A 999 7.82 -4.77 -12.07
N THR A 1000 8.12 -4.79 -13.38
CA THR A 1000 8.43 -6.04 -14.10
C THR A 1000 9.70 -6.70 -13.59
N SER A 1001 10.73 -5.92 -13.21
CA SER A 1001 11.98 -6.51 -12.73
C SER A 1001 11.85 -7.14 -11.35
N ALA A 1002 10.98 -6.62 -10.49
CA ALA A 1002 10.66 -7.27 -9.21
C ALA A 1002 9.94 -8.59 -9.43
N ILE A 1003 8.88 -8.58 -10.26
CA ILE A 1003 8.08 -9.77 -10.57
C ILE A 1003 8.95 -10.88 -11.17
N ARG A 1004 9.74 -10.54 -12.20
CA ARG A 1004 10.61 -11.50 -12.89
C ARG A 1004 11.71 -12.06 -11.99
N ALA A 1005 12.37 -11.21 -11.21
CA ALA A 1005 13.44 -11.64 -10.32
C ALA A 1005 12.94 -12.64 -9.28
N THR A 1006 11.80 -12.37 -8.66
CA THR A 1006 11.25 -13.26 -7.62
C THR A 1006 10.36 -14.37 -8.17
N GLN A 1007 10.14 -14.43 -9.49
CA GLN A 1007 9.18 -15.34 -10.14
C GLN A 1007 7.78 -15.27 -9.49
N ALA A 1008 7.35 -14.07 -9.09
CA ALA A 1008 6.03 -13.88 -8.50
C ALA A 1008 4.96 -14.00 -9.57
N GLU A 1009 3.81 -14.58 -9.23
CA GLU A 1009 2.66 -14.53 -10.12
C GLU A 1009 1.91 -13.20 -9.95
N PRO A 1010 1.81 -12.33 -10.97
CA PRO A 1010 1.23 -10.99 -10.83
C PRO A 1010 -0.31 -10.97 -10.84
N ASP A 1011 -0.94 -10.19 -9.96
CA ASP A 1011 -2.31 -9.68 -10.18
C ASP A 1011 -2.24 -8.49 -11.14
N PHE A 1012 -2.54 -8.75 -12.41
CA PHE A 1012 -2.48 -7.71 -13.42
C PHE A 1012 -3.43 -6.53 -13.16
N ASN A 1013 -4.56 -6.69 -12.46
CA ASN A 1013 -5.43 -5.54 -12.15
C ASN A 1013 -4.82 -4.62 -11.09
N GLU A 1014 -4.05 -5.18 -10.15
CA GLU A 1014 -3.25 -4.38 -9.23
C GLU A 1014 -2.04 -3.76 -9.94
N ALA A 1015 -1.37 -4.50 -10.83
CA ALA A 1015 -0.27 -3.98 -11.65
C ALA A 1015 -0.65 -2.67 -12.36
N LEU A 1016 -1.83 -2.64 -13.00
CA LEU A 1016 -2.32 -1.43 -13.68
C LEU A 1016 -2.57 -0.27 -12.71
N ARG A 1017 -3.00 -0.55 -11.48
CA ARG A 1017 -3.19 0.47 -10.42
C ARG A 1017 -1.85 1.00 -9.93
N ILE A 1018 -0.87 0.13 -9.71
CA ILE A 1018 0.49 0.47 -9.27
C ILE A 1018 1.17 1.36 -10.32
N LEU A 1019 1.17 0.94 -11.59
CA LEU A 1019 1.80 1.69 -12.67
C LEU A 1019 1.16 3.08 -12.84
N LYS A 1020 -0.17 3.15 -12.76
CA LYS A 1020 -0.90 4.43 -12.76
C LYS A 1020 -0.51 5.29 -11.55
N ALA A 1021 -0.42 4.71 -10.35
CA ALA A 1021 -0.03 5.44 -9.14
C ALA A 1021 1.41 5.98 -9.23
N MET A 1022 2.32 5.24 -9.88
CA MET A 1022 3.69 5.69 -10.16
C MET A 1022 3.79 6.67 -11.35
N GLY A 1023 2.66 7.04 -11.97
CA GLY A 1023 2.61 8.03 -13.05
C GLY A 1023 2.73 7.47 -14.48
N MET A 1024 2.72 6.16 -14.67
CA MET A 1024 2.92 5.51 -15.97
C MET A 1024 1.71 4.68 -16.39
N GLN A 1025 0.67 5.35 -16.88
CA GLN A 1025 -0.53 4.68 -17.40
C GLN A 1025 -0.37 4.36 -18.89
N LEU A 1026 -0.03 3.11 -19.20
CA LEU A 1026 0.25 2.63 -20.57
C LEU A 1026 -0.88 2.99 -21.56
N PHE A 1027 -0.50 3.30 -22.81
CA PHE A 1027 -1.39 3.71 -23.93
C PHE A 1027 -2.21 5.00 -23.72
N THR A 1028 -1.89 5.82 -22.72
CA THR A 1028 -2.65 7.05 -22.43
C THR A 1028 -1.75 8.25 -22.15
N TYR A 1029 -0.53 8.24 -22.68
CA TYR A 1029 0.35 9.39 -22.57
C TYR A 1029 -0.12 10.50 -23.52
N PRO A 1030 -0.40 11.73 -23.04
CA PRO A 1030 -1.11 12.72 -23.86
C PRO A 1030 -0.31 13.38 -24.97
N ALA A 1031 1.02 13.29 -24.94
CA ALA A 1031 1.91 13.96 -25.89
C ALA A 1031 2.55 12.94 -26.85
N PRO A 1032 2.76 13.28 -28.13
CA PRO A 1032 3.24 12.35 -29.15
C PRO A 1032 4.72 11.97 -29.01
N ASP A 1033 5.43 12.54 -28.03
CA ASP A 1033 6.83 12.22 -27.73
C ASP A 1033 7.02 11.04 -26.77
N GLY A 1034 5.93 10.53 -26.19
CA GLY A 1034 5.92 9.38 -25.30
C GLY A 1034 6.47 9.65 -23.89
N PHE A 1035 6.49 8.60 -23.07
CA PHE A 1035 7.06 8.64 -21.73
C PHE A 1035 8.57 8.94 -21.78
N SER A 1036 9.06 9.75 -20.85
CA SER A 1036 10.47 10.14 -20.79
C SER A 1036 11.40 8.96 -20.46
N ASP A 1037 12.50 8.86 -21.19
CA ASP A 1037 13.60 7.94 -20.86
C ASP A 1037 14.61 8.51 -19.86
N LYS A 1038 14.46 9.78 -19.48
CA LYS A 1038 15.34 10.47 -18.53
C LYS A 1038 15.02 10.06 -17.11
N GLY A 1039 16.06 9.74 -16.34
CA GLY A 1039 15.88 9.22 -14.99
C GLY A 1039 15.29 10.25 -14.03
N ALA A 1040 15.67 11.53 -14.19
CA ALA A 1040 15.23 12.62 -13.33
C ALA A 1040 13.70 12.83 -13.34
N ASP A 1041 13.03 12.53 -14.45
CA ASP A 1041 11.57 12.67 -14.56
C ASP A 1041 10.82 11.63 -13.72
N TRP A 1042 11.50 10.55 -13.33
CA TRP A 1042 10.96 9.46 -12.51
C TRP A 1042 11.39 9.51 -11.04
N ILE A 1043 12.23 10.49 -10.65
CA ILE A 1043 12.64 10.72 -9.27
C ILE A 1043 12.04 12.03 -8.77
N ASN A 1044 10.87 11.91 -8.15
CA ASN A 1044 10.26 12.96 -7.35
C ASN A 1044 9.69 12.35 -6.06
N VAL A 1045 9.30 13.21 -5.11
CA VAL A 1045 8.85 12.78 -3.77
C VAL A 1045 7.67 11.80 -3.86
N ASP A 1046 6.69 12.06 -4.73
CA ASP A 1046 5.54 11.17 -4.88
C ASP A 1046 5.96 9.84 -5.51
N ALA A 1047 6.71 9.86 -6.61
CA ALA A 1047 7.22 8.66 -7.26
C ALA A 1047 8.00 7.75 -6.30
N MET A 1048 8.87 8.30 -5.45
CA MET A 1048 9.62 7.53 -4.46
C MET A 1048 8.71 6.91 -3.39
N VAL A 1049 7.71 7.65 -2.91
CA VAL A 1049 6.73 7.11 -1.95
C VAL A 1049 5.93 5.96 -2.58
N GLN A 1050 5.49 6.10 -3.83
CA GLN A 1050 4.73 5.03 -4.51
C GLN A 1050 5.60 3.79 -4.75
N ARG A 1051 6.89 3.95 -5.07
CA ARG A 1051 7.84 2.83 -5.21
C ARG A 1051 8.11 2.11 -3.89
N THR A 1052 8.27 2.84 -2.79
CA THR A 1052 8.40 2.22 -1.46
C THR A 1052 7.12 1.49 -1.04
N LYS A 1053 5.94 2.06 -1.33
CA LYS A 1053 4.65 1.39 -1.11
C LYS A 1053 4.55 0.09 -1.90
N PHE A 1054 4.93 0.11 -3.18
CA PHE A 1054 5.01 -1.10 -4.00
C PHE A 1054 5.93 -2.14 -3.36
N ALA A 1055 7.17 -1.80 -3.02
CA ALA A 1055 8.13 -2.73 -2.40
C ALA A 1055 7.55 -3.41 -1.13
N LEU A 1056 6.90 -2.64 -0.26
CA LEU A 1056 6.28 -3.15 0.96
C LEU A 1056 5.06 -4.03 0.66
N ARG A 1057 4.13 -3.56 -0.18
CA ARG A 1057 2.88 -4.26 -0.48
C ARG A 1057 3.13 -5.55 -1.27
N PHE A 1058 4.08 -5.51 -2.20
CA PHE A 1058 4.54 -6.67 -2.97
C PHE A 1058 5.08 -7.76 -2.04
N ALA A 1059 6.03 -7.42 -1.17
CA ALA A 1059 6.62 -8.38 -0.24
C ALA A 1059 5.63 -8.91 0.81
N LEU A 1060 4.63 -8.12 1.22
CA LEU A 1060 3.62 -8.50 2.20
C LEU A 1060 2.36 -9.18 1.60
N LYS A 1061 2.35 -9.50 0.29
CA LYS A 1061 1.21 -10.12 -0.40
C LYS A 1061 -0.08 -9.26 -0.36
N GLN A 1062 0.04 -7.93 -0.31
CA GLN A 1062 -1.11 -7.02 -0.40
C GLN A 1062 -1.51 -6.69 -1.86
N ASP A 1063 -0.64 -7.02 -2.82
CA ASP A 1063 -0.79 -6.60 -4.23
C ASP A 1063 -1.12 -7.73 -5.20
N GLY A 1064 -1.43 -8.92 -4.68
CA GLY A 1064 -1.68 -10.08 -5.52
C GLY A 1064 -0.39 -10.53 -6.20
N GLY A 1065 0.35 -11.37 -5.47
CA GLY A 1065 1.41 -12.18 -6.04
C GLY A 1065 2.05 -13.04 -4.98
N GLU A 1066 2.03 -14.34 -5.20
CA GLU A 1066 2.62 -15.30 -4.28
C GLU A 1066 4.11 -15.38 -4.56
N VAL A 1067 4.89 -14.66 -3.75
CA VAL A 1067 6.32 -14.92 -3.66
C VAL A 1067 6.52 -15.98 -2.59
N ASP A 1068 6.55 -17.25 -2.98
CA ASP A 1068 6.99 -18.32 -2.09
C ASP A 1068 8.52 -18.40 -2.08
N LEU A 1069 9.10 -17.32 -1.53
CA LEU A 1069 10.55 -17.18 -1.34
C LEU A 1069 11.12 -18.34 -0.52
N LEU A 1070 10.35 -18.86 0.45
CA LEU A 1070 10.78 -19.97 1.28
C LEU A 1070 11.01 -21.19 0.38
N THR A 1071 9.95 -21.73 -0.24
CA THR A 1071 10.03 -22.93 -1.08
C THR A 1071 11.04 -22.77 -2.23
N HIS A 1072 11.13 -21.59 -2.83
CA HIS A 1072 12.11 -21.31 -3.88
C HIS A 1072 13.55 -21.38 -3.36
N LEU A 1073 13.84 -20.75 -2.21
CA LEU A 1073 15.17 -20.80 -1.60
C LEU A 1073 15.53 -22.22 -1.13
N GLU A 1074 14.57 -22.98 -0.58
CA GLU A 1074 14.79 -24.38 -0.20
C GLU A 1074 15.12 -25.26 -1.42
N ALA A 1075 14.35 -25.11 -2.50
CA ALA A 1075 14.55 -25.87 -3.74
C ALA A 1075 15.92 -25.60 -4.38
N GLN A 1076 16.50 -24.43 -4.14
CA GLN A 1076 17.83 -24.03 -4.60
C GLN A 1076 18.95 -24.31 -3.57
N GLY A 1077 18.62 -24.83 -2.38
CA GLY A 1077 19.58 -25.17 -1.33
C GLY A 1077 20.08 -23.98 -0.50
N TYR A 1078 19.44 -22.81 -0.60
CA TYR A 1078 19.81 -21.62 0.18
C TYR A 1078 19.10 -21.62 1.54
N THR A 1079 19.64 -22.33 2.51
CA THR A 1079 18.99 -22.56 3.82
C THR A 1079 19.52 -21.69 4.96
N THR A 1080 20.66 -21.02 4.79
CA THR A 1080 21.29 -20.19 5.82
C THR A 1080 21.06 -18.69 5.57
N ALA A 1081 21.02 -17.88 6.63
CA ALA A 1081 20.85 -16.42 6.52
C ALA A 1081 21.82 -15.78 5.52
N THR A 1082 23.10 -16.18 5.59
CA THR A 1082 24.14 -15.66 4.71
C THR A 1082 23.85 -16.04 3.26
N ALA A 1083 23.60 -17.32 2.98
CA ALA A 1083 23.37 -17.79 1.62
C ALA A 1083 22.13 -17.12 0.99
N ILE A 1084 21.08 -16.91 1.78
CA ILE A 1084 19.84 -16.25 1.35
C ILE A 1084 20.08 -14.77 1.02
N VAL A 1085 20.76 -14.03 1.91
CA VAL A 1085 21.03 -12.60 1.70
C VAL A 1085 21.87 -12.39 0.45
N GLU A 1086 22.92 -13.20 0.25
CA GLU A 1086 23.77 -13.08 -0.93
C GLU A 1086 23.03 -13.43 -2.22
N TYR A 1087 22.22 -14.50 -2.19
CA TYR A 1087 21.40 -14.86 -3.33
C TYR A 1087 20.48 -13.71 -3.75
N LEU A 1088 19.75 -13.12 -2.80
CA LEU A 1088 18.82 -12.04 -3.09
C LEU A 1088 19.52 -10.74 -3.46
N PHE A 1089 20.69 -10.45 -2.92
CA PHE A 1089 21.48 -9.30 -3.36
C PHE A 1089 22.02 -9.46 -4.77
N ASN A 1090 22.55 -10.64 -5.12
CA ASN A 1090 23.00 -10.88 -6.47
C ASN A 1090 21.83 -10.76 -7.46
N LEU A 1091 20.67 -11.31 -7.11
CA LEU A 1091 19.47 -11.31 -7.93
C LEU A 1091 18.82 -9.92 -8.10
N LEU A 1092 18.73 -9.13 -7.03
CA LEU A 1092 17.98 -7.86 -7.02
C LEU A 1092 18.88 -6.63 -7.17
N LEU A 1093 20.09 -6.67 -6.62
CA LEU A 1093 21.01 -5.52 -6.54
C LEU A 1093 22.29 -5.72 -7.33
N ASP A 1094 22.55 -6.92 -7.85
CA ASP A 1094 23.68 -7.19 -8.72
C ASP A 1094 25.02 -6.82 -8.07
N THR A 1095 25.18 -7.18 -6.80
CA THR A 1095 26.35 -6.87 -5.96
C THR A 1095 26.63 -5.39 -5.70
N GLN A 1096 25.77 -4.48 -6.16
CA GLN A 1096 25.85 -3.04 -5.89
C GLN A 1096 25.24 -2.70 -4.52
N TYR A 1097 25.93 -3.09 -3.45
CA TYR A 1097 25.53 -2.83 -2.08
C TYR A 1097 26.72 -2.50 -1.19
N THR A 1098 26.48 -1.75 -0.12
CA THR A 1098 27.50 -1.41 0.88
C THR A 1098 27.58 -2.48 1.98
N ALA A 1099 28.72 -2.58 2.66
CA ALA A 1099 28.86 -3.45 3.85
C ALA A 1099 27.78 -3.17 4.91
N LEU A 1100 27.37 -1.91 5.07
CA LEU A 1100 26.28 -1.52 5.97
C LEU A 1100 24.93 -2.12 5.51
N GLN A 1101 24.59 -2.00 4.23
CA GLN A 1101 23.35 -2.57 3.68
C GLN A 1101 23.30 -4.10 3.84
N ARG A 1102 24.45 -4.76 3.69
CA ARG A 1102 24.61 -6.19 3.93
C ARG A 1102 24.42 -6.58 5.39
N GLN A 1103 25.05 -5.84 6.30
CA GLN A 1103 24.88 -6.06 7.73
C GLN A 1103 23.41 -5.87 8.15
N GLN A 1104 22.73 -4.87 7.59
CA GLN A 1104 21.30 -4.64 7.80
C GLN A 1104 20.44 -5.81 7.29
N ALA A 1105 20.73 -6.33 6.10
CA ALA A 1105 20.02 -7.48 5.53
C ALA A 1105 20.19 -8.75 6.39
N LEU A 1106 21.42 -9.03 6.85
CA LEU A 1106 21.69 -10.16 7.76
C LEU A 1106 21.03 -9.98 9.13
N ALA A 1107 20.99 -8.75 9.65
CA ALA A 1107 20.34 -8.45 10.91
C ALA A 1107 18.82 -8.73 10.86
N ILE A 1108 18.15 -8.49 9.72
CA ILE A 1108 16.73 -8.79 9.54
C ILE A 1108 16.43 -10.29 9.72
N LEU A 1109 17.35 -11.18 9.31
CA LEU A 1109 17.17 -12.62 9.47
C LEU A 1109 17.56 -13.12 10.87
N ASN A 1110 18.52 -12.46 11.54
CA ASN A 1110 19.11 -12.90 12.81
C ASN A 1110 18.72 -12.01 14.02
N GLU A 1111 17.56 -11.32 14.01
CA GLU A 1111 17.18 -10.34 15.05
C GLU A 1111 17.14 -10.90 16.49
N ARG A 1112 17.07 -12.23 16.69
CA ARG A 1112 16.94 -12.87 18.02
C ARG A 1112 17.87 -14.06 18.22
N ASP A 1113 17.87 -14.99 17.26
CA ASP A 1113 18.66 -16.23 17.25
C ASP A 1113 19.19 -16.48 15.82
N ALA A 1114 20.02 -17.52 15.64
CA ALA A 1114 20.46 -17.92 14.31
C ALA A 1114 19.24 -18.28 13.44
N PHE A 1115 19.18 -17.74 12.22
CA PHE A 1115 18.10 -18.04 11.29
C PHE A 1115 18.02 -19.55 11.00
N ASP A 1116 16.89 -20.15 11.38
CA ASP A 1116 16.48 -21.49 10.96
C ASP A 1116 15.31 -21.37 9.99
N MET A 1117 15.40 -22.06 8.86
CA MET A 1117 14.37 -22.05 7.83
C MET A 1117 13.10 -22.81 8.26
N GLN A 1118 13.21 -23.68 9.27
CA GLN A 1118 12.10 -24.42 9.87
C GLN A 1118 11.36 -23.62 10.96
N ASP A 1119 11.85 -22.44 11.34
CA ASP A 1119 11.18 -21.59 12.32
C ASP A 1119 9.85 -21.05 11.79
N ASN A 1120 8.83 -21.01 12.66
CA ASN A 1120 7.51 -20.47 12.33
C ASN A 1120 7.54 -19.00 11.85
N ASP A 1121 8.60 -18.23 12.16
CA ASP A 1121 8.75 -16.83 11.77
C ASP A 1121 9.64 -16.60 10.54
N ALA A 1122 10.27 -17.65 9.99
CA ALA A 1122 11.14 -17.56 8.81
C ALA A 1122 10.45 -16.90 7.59
N PRO A 1123 9.20 -17.23 7.23
CA PRO A 1123 8.51 -16.58 6.11
C PRO A 1123 8.34 -15.07 6.29
N ILE A 1124 8.15 -14.60 7.52
CA ILE A 1124 7.96 -13.17 7.81
C ILE A 1124 9.31 -12.44 7.68
N LYS A 1125 10.40 -13.04 8.18
CA LYS A 1125 11.76 -12.50 8.06
C LYS A 1125 12.18 -12.38 6.58
N LEU A 1126 11.90 -13.40 5.76
CA LEU A 1126 12.17 -13.37 4.31
C LEU A 1126 11.38 -12.28 3.59
N LYS A 1127 10.10 -12.08 3.92
CA LYS A 1127 9.28 -11.00 3.35
C LYS A 1127 9.80 -9.61 3.72
N ARG A 1128 10.23 -9.41 4.98
CA ARG A 1128 10.84 -8.15 5.41
C ARG A 1128 12.15 -7.87 4.70
N LEU A 1129 12.98 -8.91 4.52
CA LEU A 1129 14.21 -8.81 3.74
C LEU A 1129 13.89 -8.36 2.31
N LEU A 1130 13.00 -9.07 1.60
CA LEU A 1130 12.61 -8.71 0.24
C LEU A 1130 12.10 -7.25 0.13
N ALA A 1131 11.20 -6.83 1.02
CA ALA A 1131 10.68 -5.46 1.04
C ALA A 1131 11.80 -4.42 1.15
N THR A 1132 12.78 -4.71 2.00
CA THR A 1132 13.93 -3.84 2.26
C THR A 1132 14.83 -3.76 1.03
N LEU A 1133 15.13 -4.88 0.38
CA LEU A 1133 15.97 -4.93 -0.82
C LEU A 1133 15.36 -4.16 -2.00
N LEU A 1134 14.05 -4.31 -2.24
CA LEU A 1134 13.35 -3.58 -3.30
C LEU A 1134 13.29 -2.06 -3.05
N ALA A 1135 13.38 -1.64 -1.78
CA ALA A 1135 13.42 -0.24 -1.41
C ALA A 1135 14.83 0.37 -1.48
N TYR A 1136 15.89 -0.43 -1.63
CA TYR A 1136 17.25 0.10 -1.72
C TYR A 1136 17.46 0.88 -3.03
N PRO A 1137 18.31 1.93 -3.00
CA PRO A 1137 18.68 2.67 -4.20
C PRO A 1137 19.15 1.74 -5.32
N GLY A 1138 20.00 0.75 -5.02
CA GLY A 1138 20.53 -0.18 -6.02
C GLY A 1138 19.47 -0.88 -6.88
N PHE A 1139 18.28 -1.18 -6.32
CA PHE A 1139 17.19 -1.78 -7.09
C PHE A 1139 16.52 -0.79 -8.06
N GLN A 1140 16.56 0.51 -7.74
CA GLN A 1140 15.96 1.58 -8.52
C GLN A 1140 16.77 1.95 -9.77
N TYR A 1141 18.04 1.54 -9.80
CA TYR A 1141 18.94 1.74 -10.92
C TYR A 1141 19.13 0.47 -11.76
N GLN A 1142 19.58 0.65 -13.00
CA GLN A 1142 19.92 -0.40 -13.94
C GLN A 1142 21.03 0.05 -14.89
#